data_AF-A0A344LQI2-F1
#
_entry.id   AF-A0A344LQI2-F1
#
_cell.length_a   1.000
_cell.length_b   1.000
_cell.length_c   1.000
_cell.angle_alpha   90.00
_cell.angle_beta   90.00
_cell.angle_gamma   90.00
#
_symmetry.space_group_name_H-M   'P 1'
#
loop_
_entity.id
_entity.type
_entity.pdbx_description
1 polymer ?
#
loop_
_entity_poly.entity_id
_entity_poly.type
_entity_poly.pdbx_seq_one_letter_code
_entity_poly.pdbx_strand_id
1 'polypeptide(L)'
;MSINLKSVVSVLNAKWADSSDAVFIDHISIDSRSLQNGSQTLFFALSGVNNDAHLFIPDLIEKGVQNFVVQHIPENYSGKANFLVVENALHALQEFAGYYRNLFHFPVIGLTGSNGKTIVKEWLNFLLSPEYNIIRSPKSYNSQVGVPLSVIAINEKHNLGIFEAGISTVNEMVNLEKIIKPTIGVLTNIGSAHDEGFLNLVQKIDEKLLLFKDSPVIIYQKNEVVDSCLTQFAAEYMIHPRKLFSWSFNDKSADVFILKKESKNDHTHIQYQYQNEIFDLEIPFSDSASIENAVSCLLVLLHFNYNQAMIQSRIQMLYPVEMRLEVKNGINNCSIIDDSYSSDFQSLKIALDFLESQKKNASKTVILSDIFQSGFSNDELYSKVADLIASNKINRVIGIGETISDFASKFSNITIFQTKNDFIEAIESLNFANETILVKGARSFHFEEIVSLLEEKTHETVLEINLDAISHNFNYYKSKLAPNVKMMVMVKAFGYGNGGLEIAKLLEHHKVDYLGVAFADEGILLKNGGIKLPIMVLNPESTSFPSIIQYQLEPEIYSIKGLNAFLKIAREKNLKDFPIHVKIDTGMHRLGFEENTIDELITALKGNSTVRVQSILSHLATSDDPKHYDFVNQQIYLFEKLSAKLISELNINPIRHILNTSGISNFPNAQYNMVRLGIGLYGVSNDPSEQKYLENVGTLKSIISQVRTIPAGDSVGYGRRFMAEKETKIATIPIGYADGIARLWGNEVGFVTIKNQKAKIVGSVCMDMLMVNVTNIDCKEGDSVIIFGESPTVIEMAAALKTIPYEIMTSISQRVKRVFFR
;
A
#
# COMPACT_ATOMS: atom_id res chain seq x y z
N MET A 1 18.48 -23.22 -10.96
CA MET A 1 19.45 -24.32 -10.80
C MET A 1 19.03 -25.09 -9.57
N SER A 2 19.08 -26.42 -9.59
CA SER A 2 18.78 -27.21 -8.39
C SER A 2 19.98 -27.21 -7.45
N ILE A 3 19.79 -26.84 -6.19
CA ILE A 3 20.87 -26.73 -5.21
C ILE A 3 20.72 -27.87 -4.21
N ASN A 4 21.83 -28.55 -3.89
CA ASN A 4 21.82 -29.57 -2.86
C ASN A 4 21.75 -28.90 -1.48
N LEU A 5 20.75 -29.24 -0.67
CA LEU A 5 20.55 -28.65 0.66
C LEU A 5 21.76 -28.89 1.57
N LYS A 6 22.48 -30.01 1.41
CA LYS A 6 23.68 -30.35 2.18
C LYS A 6 24.83 -29.38 1.93
N SER A 7 25.00 -28.88 0.70
CA SER A 7 26.03 -27.85 0.43
C SER A 7 25.66 -26.49 1.01
N VAL A 8 24.38 -26.27 1.32
CA VAL A 8 23.88 -25.02 1.92
C VAL A 8 24.12 -24.99 3.43
N VAL A 9 24.03 -26.13 4.13
CA VAL A 9 24.22 -26.21 5.59
C VAL A 9 25.52 -25.54 6.05
N SER A 10 26.64 -25.84 5.39
CA SER A 10 27.95 -25.26 5.72
C SER A 10 28.05 -23.77 5.39
N VAL A 11 27.33 -23.30 4.37
CA VAL A 11 27.31 -21.89 3.98
C VAL A 11 26.55 -21.06 5.01
N LEU A 12 25.46 -21.59 5.57
CA LEU A 12 24.60 -20.88 6.53
C LEU A 12 25.05 -21.01 7.99
N ASN A 13 26.13 -21.76 8.26
CA ASN A 13 26.50 -22.18 9.63
C ASN A 13 25.32 -22.78 10.42
N ALA A 14 24.43 -23.50 9.73
CA ALA A 14 23.18 -23.97 10.31
C ALA A 14 23.38 -25.28 11.08
N LYS A 15 22.68 -25.42 12.21
CA LYS A 15 22.48 -26.72 12.86
C LYS A 15 21.32 -27.43 12.18
N TRP A 16 21.62 -28.51 11.47
CA TRP A 16 20.59 -29.31 10.81
C TRP A 16 20.01 -30.33 11.79
N ALA A 17 18.71 -30.22 12.08
CA ALA A 17 18.05 -31.04 13.09
C ALA A 17 17.90 -32.52 12.70
N ASP A 18 17.75 -32.83 11.40
CA ASP A 18 17.49 -34.18 10.89
C ASP A 18 18.33 -34.45 9.62
N SER A 19 19.25 -35.41 9.66
CA SER A 19 20.11 -35.74 8.50
C SER A 19 19.38 -36.63 7.50
N SER A 20 19.02 -36.11 6.32
CA SER A 20 18.50 -36.90 5.19
C SER A 20 19.45 -36.87 3.99
N ASP A 21 19.41 -37.92 3.16
CA ASP A 21 20.20 -38.01 1.93
C ASP A 21 19.59 -37.12 0.82
N ALA A 22 20.49 -36.37 0.16
CA ALA A 22 20.31 -35.60 -1.08
C ALA A 22 18.95 -34.92 -1.30
N VAL A 23 18.59 -33.95 -0.45
CA VAL A 23 17.49 -33.02 -0.72
C VAL A 23 17.94 -31.94 -1.69
N PHE A 24 17.18 -31.73 -2.76
CA PHE A 24 17.42 -30.69 -3.76
C PHE A 24 16.34 -29.61 -3.69
N ILE A 25 16.77 -28.35 -3.72
CA ILE A 25 15.89 -27.18 -3.68
C ILE A 25 15.94 -26.45 -5.02
N ASP A 26 14.77 -26.09 -5.52
CA ASP A 26 14.60 -25.38 -6.81
C ASP A 26 14.06 -23.96 -6.61
N HIS A 27 13.49 -23.68 -5.43
CA HIS A 27 12.83 -22.42 -5.12
C HIS A 27 13.20 -21.92 -3.72
N ILE A 28 13.51 -20.62 -3.62
CA ILE A 28 13.67 -19.92 -2.34
C ILE A 28 12.44 -19.05 -2.13
N SER A 29 11.92 -19.03 -0.90
CA SER A 29 10.74 -18.23 -0.56
C SER A 29 10.86 -17.62 0.83
N ILE A 30 10.28 -16.44 1.00
CA ILE A 30 10.06 -15.76 2.29
C ILE A 30 8.58 -15.44 2.51
N ASP A 31 7.72 -15.71 1.52
CA ASP A 31 6.31 -15.36 1.55
C ASP A 31 5.45 -16.62 1.68
N SER A 32 4.79 -16.76 2.82
CA SER A 32 3.95 -17.93 3.12
C SER A 32 2.71 -18.05 2.22
N ARG A 33 2.41 -17.00 1.44
CA ARG A 33 1.26 -16.92 0.54
C ARG A 33 1.55 -17.42 -0.88
N SER A 34 2.81 -17.51 -1.30
CA SER A 34 3.14 -17.92 -2.68
C SER A 34 2.62 -19.32 -2.99
N LEU A 35 1.99 -19.49 -4.16
CA LEU A 35 1.53 -20.78 -4.66
C LEU A 35 2.67 -21.68 -5.15
N GLN A 36 3.86 -21.10 -5.30
CA GLN A 36 5.08 -21.81 -5.71
C GLN A 36 5.74 -22.55 -4.54
N ASN A 37 5.20 -22.39 -3.34
CA ASN A 37 5.65 -23.12 -2.15
C ASN A 37 5.27 -24.61 -2.29
N GLY A 38 6.26 -25.49 -2.24
CA GLY A 38 6.11 -26.94 -2.31
C GLY A 38 7.30 -27.68 -1.69
N SER A 39 7.42 -28.98 -1.98
CA SER A 39 8.42 -29.86 -1.33
C SER A 39 9.87 -29.48 -1.65
N GLN A 40 10.13 -28.83 -2.78
CA GLN A 40 11.45 -28.35 -3.21
C GLN A 40 11.72 -26.89 -2.84
N THR A 41 10.83 -26.27 -2.05
CA THR A 41 11.02 -24.91 -1.55
C THR A 41 11.90 -24.94 -0.30
N LEU A 42 12.88 -24.03 -0.25
CA LEU A 42 13.56 -23.63 0.98
C LEU A 42 12.96 -22.32 1.47
N PHE A 43 12.22 -22.39 2.58
CA PHE A 43 11.53 -21.25 3.16
C PHE A 43 12.38 -20.59 4.25
N PHE A 44 12.72 -19.30 4.10
CA PHE A 44 13.43 -18.53 5.12
C PHE A 44 12.42 -17.84 6.04
N ALA A 45 12.33 -18.29 7.28
CA ALA A 45 11.45 -17.72 8.29
C ALA A 45 12.07 -16.44 8.89
N LEU A 46 11.85 -15.31 8.23
CA LEU A 46 12.32 -14.00 8.69
C LEU A 46 11.47 -13.48 9.87
N SER A 47 12.11 -12.86 10.85
CA SER A 47 11.46 -12.18 11.98
C SER A 47 11.76 -10.69 11.93
N GLY A 48 10.72 -9.85 11.93
CA GLY A 48 10.82 -8.38 11.93
C GLY A 48 10.04 -7.75 13.08
N VAL A 49 10.05 -6.42 13.16
CA VAL A 49 9.42 -5.66 14.27
C VAL A 49 7.91 -5.92 14.37
N ASN A 50 7.24 -6.09 13.24
CA ASN A 50 5.77 -6.18 13.17
C ASN A 50 5.25 -7.60 12.95
N ASN A 51 6.09 -8.52 12.47
CA ASN A 51 5.66 -9.86 12.03
C ASN A 51 6.79 -10.88 12.23
N ASP A 52 6.41 -12.11 12.59
CA ASP A 52 7.32 -13.25 12.71
C ASP A 52 6.87 -14.39 11.79
N ALA A 53 7.68 -14.73 10.80
CA ALA A 53 7.34 -15.75 9.81
C ALA A 53 7.29 -17.17 10.39
N HIS A 54 7.87 -17.42 11.57
CA HIS A 54 7.81 -18.71 12.26
C HIS A 54 6.36 -19.13 12.55
N LEU A 55 5.45 -18.17 12.73
CA LEU A 55 4.03 -18.40 12.99
C LEU A 55 3.30 -19.08 11.81
N PHE A 56 3.85 -19.02 10.60
CA PHE A 56 3.24 -19.60 9.39
C PHE A 56 3.78 -20.99 9.02
N ILE A 57 4.77 -21.50 9.74
CA ILE A 57 5.38 -22.82 9.47
C ILE A 57 4.33 -23.95 9.49
N PRO A 58 3.40 -24.02 10.46
CA PRO A 58 2.34 -25.05 10.46
C PRO A 58 1.56 -25.10 9.14
N ASP A 59 1.04 -23.95 8.72
CA ASP A 59 0.25 -23.82 7.49
C ASP A 59 1.08 -24.16 6.23
N LEU A 60 2.38 -23.85 6.24
CA LEU A 60 3.29 -24.14 5.12
C LEU A 60 3.60 -25.63 5.00
N ILE A 61 3.75 -26.34 6.12
CA ILE A 61 3.90 -27.79 6.13
C ILE A 61 2.63 -28.44 5.58
N GLU A 62 1.45 -27.97 5.95
CA GLU A 62 0.17 -28.45 5.40
C GLU A 62 0.06 -28.19 3.88
N LYS A 63 0.66 -27.10 3.38
CA LYS A 63 0.78 -26.81 1.94
C LYS A 63 1.87 -27.63 1.23
N GLY A 64 2.63 -28.46 1.95
CA GLY A 64 3.63 -29.37 1.39
C GLY A 64 5.07 -28.84 1.38
N VAL A 65 5.37 -27.71 2.03
CA VAL A 65 6.76 -27.25 2.21
C VAL A 65 7.48 -28.13 3.21
N GLN A 66 8.68 -28.59 2.85
CA GLN A 66 9.45 -29.53 3.67
C GLN A 66 10.80 -28.99 4.15
N ASN A 67 11.27 -27.82 3.70
CA ASN A 67 12.59 -27.31 4.04
C ASN A 67 12.51 -25.86 4.54
N PHE A 68 13.06 -25.62 5.73
CA PHE A 68 12.96 -24.33 6.42
C PHE A 68 14.31 -23.89 6.98
N VAL A 69 14.62 -22.60 6.82
CA VAL A 69 15.69 -21.92 7.57
C VAL A 69 15.01 -21.10 8.67
N VAL A 70 15.30 -21.42 9.92
CA VAL A 70 14.59 -20.90 11.10
C VAL A 70 15.57 -20.46 12.18
N GLN A 71 15.15 -19.53 13.03
CA GLN A 71 15.89 -19.19 14.25
C GLN A 71 15.61 -20.16 15.39
N HIS A 72 14.41 -20.75 15.40
CA HIS A 72 14.00 -21.79 16.33
C HIS A 72 12.95 -22.70 15.69
N ILE A 73 12.86 -23.94 16.16
CA ILE A 73 11.84 -24.89 15.70
C ILE A 73 10.56 -24.62 16.50
N PRO A 74 9.38 -24.45 15.86
CA PRO A 74 8.11 -24.30 16.56
C PRO A 74 7.79 -25.51 17.45
N GLU A 75 7.13 -25.28 18.59
CA GLU A 75 6.76 -26.34 19.54
C GLU A 75 5.94 -27.45 18.85
N ASN A 76 6.31 -28.71 19.09
CA ASN A 76 5.66 -29.91 18.51
C ASN A 76 5.83 -30.10 16.99
N TYR A 77 6.78 -29.40 16.35
CA TYR A 77 7.11 -29.57 14.92
C TYR A 77 8.49 -30.21 14.66
N SER A 78 9.25 -30.54 15.70
CA SER A 78 10.49 -31.32 15.55
C SER A 78 10.22 -32.64 14.83
N GLY A 79 11.05 -32.99 13.83
CA GLY A 79 10.91 -34.20 13.02
C GLY A 79 9.80 -34.19 11.96
N LYS A 80 9.05 -33.10 11.80
CA LYS A 80 7.97 -32.99 10.78
C LYS A 80 8.41 -32.42 9.43
N ALA A 81 9.57 -31.77 9.39
CA ALA A 81 10.17 -31.16 8.20
C ALA A 81 11.68 -30.99 8.41
N ASN A 82 12.42 -30.66 7.35
CA ASN A 82 13.85 -30.33 7.44
C ASN A 82 14.02 -28.91 7.98
N PHE A 83 14.61 -28.78 9.17
CA PHE A 83 14.92 -27.49 9.79
C PHE A 83 16.43 -27.22 9.82
N LEU A 84 16.84 -26.12 9.19
CA LEU A 84 18.17 -25.51 9.30
C LEU A 84 18.09 -24.39 10.34
N VAL A 85 18.58 -24.66 11.54
CA VAL A 85 18.53 -23.71 12.65
C VAL A 85 19.75 -22.78 12.57
N VAL A 86 19.50 -21.47 12.44
CA VAL A 86 20.51 -20.41 12.33
C VAL A 86 20.31 -19.37 13.44
N GLU A 87 21.34 -18.59 13.77
CA GLU A 87 21.18 -17.53 14.78
C GLU A 87 20.29 -16.38 14.27
N ASN A 88 20.43 -16.03 12.99
CA ASN A 88 19.69 -14.95 12.35
C ASN A 88 19.31 -15.34 10.91
N ALA A 89 18.01 -15.44 10.63
CA ALA A 89 17.49 -15.89 9.34
C ALA A 89 17.78 -14.89 8.19
N LEU A 90 17.83 -13.58 8.47
CA LEU A 90 18.19 -12.56 7.49
C LEU A 90 19.65 -12.68 7.08
N HIS A 91 20.54 -12.82 8.05
CA HIS A 91 21.97 -13.01 7.77
C HIS A 91 22.21 -14.28 6.96
N ALA A 92 21.54 -15.39 7.32
CA ALA A 92 21.62 -16.63 6.55
C ALA A 92 21.13 -16.46 5.10
N LEU A 93 20.03 -15.71 4.87
CA LEU A 93 19.56 -15.42 3.51
C LEU A 93 20.61 -14.63 2.70
N GLN A 94 21.29 -13.68 3.35
CA GLN A 94 22.36 -12.88 2.73
C GLN A 94 23.60 -13.72 2.40
N GLU A 95 24.05 -14.58 3.33
CA GLU A 95 25.15 -15.52 3.11
C GLU A 95 24.84 -16.49 1.98
N PHE A 96 23.61 -17.03 1.95
CA PHE A 96 23.15 -17.89 0.88
C PHE A 96 23.20 -17.20 -0.48
N ALA A 97 22.69 -15.97 -0.58
CA ALA A 97 22.70 -15.21 -1.83
C ALA A 97 24.13 -14.89 -2.30
N GLY A 98 25.03 -14.54 -1.37
CA GLY A 98 26.45 -14.31 -1.68
C GLY A 98 27.17 -15.57 -2.15
N TYR A 99 26.87 -16.73 -1.57
CA TYR A 99 27.34 -18.03 -2.07
C TYR A 99 26.80 -18.31 -3.48
N TYR A 100 25.50 -18.15 -3.68
CA TYR A 100 24.85 -18.42 -4.97
C TYR A 100 25.40 -17.52 -6.08
N ARG A 101 25.65 -16.23 -5.79
CA ARG A 101 26.31 -15.29 -6.71
C ARG A 101 27.65 -15.80 -7.22
N ASN A 102 28.45 -16.45 -6.37
CA ASN A 102 29.80 -16.95 -6.73
C ASN A 102 29.78 -18.14 -7.67
N LEU A 103 28.61 -18.75 -7.90
CA LEU A 103 28.46 -19.81 -8.90
C LEU A 103 28.51 -19.24 -10.34
N PHE A 104 28.30 -17.93 -10.52
CA PHE A 104 28.22 -17.28 -11.82
C PHE A 104 29.33 -16.25 -12.03
N HIS A 105 29.90 -16.21 -13.25
CA HIS A 105 31.03 -15.36 -13.58
C HIS A 105 30.73 -14.53 -14.83
N PHE A 106 29.90 -13.50 -14.69
CA PHE A 106 29.62 -12.50 -15.72
C PHE A 106 29.62 -11.08 -15.13
N PRO A 107 29.73 -10.03 -15.96
CA PRO A 107 29.75 -8.64 -15.49
C PRO A 107 28.48 -8.24 -14.74
N VAL A 108 28.64 -7.49 -13.64
CA VAL A 108 27.52 -6.99 -12.84
C VAL A 108 27.63 -5.49 -12.65
N ILE A 109 26.56 -4.79 -13.02
CA ILE A 109 26.34 -3.39 -12.74
C ILE A 109 25.64 -3.27 -11.38
N GLY A 110 26.32 -2.67 -10.40
CA GLY A 110 25.78 -2.32 -9.09
C GLY A 110 25.36 -0.86 -9.07
N LEU A 111 24.10 -0.59 -8.71
CA LEU A 111 23.52 0.75 -8.65
C LEU A 111 23.27 1.16 -7.20
N THR A 112 23.76 2.34 -6.80
CA THR A 112 23.31 2.97 -5.55
C THR A 112 23.25 4.48 -5.69
N GLY A 113 22.64 5.13 -4.70
CA GLY A 113 22.38 6.57 -4.67
C GLY A 113 21.15 6.87 -3.80
N SER A 114 20.81 8.14 -3.66
CA SER A 114 19.57 8.52 -2.98
C SER A 114 18.39 8.39 -3.94
N ASN A 115 18.53 8.93 -5.16
CA ASN A 115 17.47 8.97 -6.17
C ASN A 115 17.94 8.35 -7.49
N GLY A 116 17.02 7.91 -8.35
CA GLY A 116 17.31 7.46 -9.72
C GLY A 116 17.74 6.00 -9.89
N LYS A 117 18.04 5.25 -8.82
CA LYS A 117 18.50 3.84 -8.89
C LYS A 117 17.63 2.95 -9.78
N THR A 118 16.33 2.91 -9.50
CA THR A 118 15.37 2.08 -10.24
C THR A 118 15.20 2.57 -11.68
N ILE A 119 15.14 3.88 -11.91
CA ILE A 119 15.02 4.47 -13.25
C ILE A 119 16.23 4.07 -14.10
N VAL A 120 17.44 4.29 -13.60
CA VAL A 120 18.68 3.95 -14.30
C VAL A 120 18.77 2.44 -14.54
N LYS A 121 18.39 1.60 -13.58
CA LYS A 121 18.33 0.14 -13.80
C LYS A 121 17.40 -0.25 -14.94
N GLU A 122 16.18 0.28 -14.95
CA GLU A 122 15.17 -0.04 -15.97
C GLU A 122 15.60 0.45 -17.34
N TRP A 123 16.14 1.67 -17.42
CA TRP A 123 16.70 2.22 -18.65
C TRP A 123 17.91 1.44 -19.14
N LEU A 124 18.86 1.08 -18.27
CA LEU A 124 20.01 0.27 -18.68
C LEU A 124 19.58 -1.10 -19.20
N ASN A 125 18.58 -1.74 -18.58
CA ASN A 125 18.03 -2.98 -19.11
C ASN A 125 17.42 -2.79 -20.50
N PHE A 126 16.62 -1.74 -20.70
CA PHE A 126 16.06 -1.43 -22.01
C PHE A 126 17.15 -1.15 -23.06
N LEU A 127 18.16 -0.35 -22.68
CA LEU A 127 19.24 0.07 -23.56
C LEU A 127 20.22 -1.07 -23.90
N LEU A 128 20.33 -2.12 -23.09
CA LEU A 128 21.31 -3.21 -23.26
C LEU A 128 20.68 -4.57 -23.63
N SER A 129 19.38 -4.76 -23.43
CA SER A 129 18.70 -6.04 -23.71
C SER A 129 18.80 -6.54 -25.16
N PRO A 130 19.02 -5.71 -26.21
CA PRO A 130 19.23 -6.24 -27.55
C PRO A 130 20.49 -7.10 -27.71
N GLU A 131 21.52 -6.90 -26.89
CA GLU A 131 22.78 -7.67 -26.96
C GLU A 131 23.02 -8.60 -25.77
N TYR A 132 22.37 -8.34 -24.64
CA TYR A 132 22.63 -9.06 -23.39
C TYR A 132 21.40 -9.81 -22.89
N ASN A 133 21.63 -10.97 -22.28
CA ASN A 133 20.64 -11.65 -21.46
C ASN A 133 20.78 -11.17 -20.01
N ILE A 134 19.95 -10.20 -19.66
CA ILE A 134 20.09 -9.41 -18.45
C ILE A 134 19.23 -9.99 -17.33
N ILE A 135 19.86 -10.20 -16.17
CA ILE A 135 19.16 -10.35 -14.89
C ILE A 135 19.26 -9.06 -14.11
N ARG A 136 18.17 -8.67 -13.44
CA ARG A 136 18.12 -7.40 -12.71
C ARG A 136 17.27 -7.51 -11.46
N SER A 137 17.45 -6.57 -10.52
CA SER A 137 16.53 -6.44 -9.38
C SER A 137 15.11 -6.23 -9.89
N PRO A 138 14.12 -7.04 -9.49
CA PRO A 138 12.74 -6.78 -9.86
C PRO A 138 12.22 -5.53 -9.13
N LYS A 139 11.50 -4.65 -9.84
CA LYS A 139 10.83 -3.46 -9.28
C LYS A 139 11.76 -2.58 -8.43
N SER A 140 11.57 -2.43 -7.11
CA SER A 140 12.51 -1.70 -6.24
C SER A 140 13.15 -2.60 -5.16
N TYR A 141 13.43 -3.86 -5.50
CA TYR A 141 14.05 -4.82 -4.57
C TYR A 141 15.51 -4.46 -4.31
N ASN A 142 15.73 -3.49 -3.42
CA ASN A 142 17.03 -2.89 -3.12
C ASN A 142 17.39 -2.90 -1.63
N SER A 143 16.55 -3.50 -0.77
CA SER A 143 16.78 -3.59 0.67
C SER A 143 17.64 -4.78 1.09
N GLN A 144 17.93 -4.87 2.39
CA GLN A 144 18.63 -6.00 3.04
C GLN A 144 18.02 -7.38 2.73
N VAL A 145 16.71 -7.43 2.41
CA VAL A 145 15.99 -8.65 2.01
C VAL A 145 15.83 -8.73 0.49
N GLY A 146 15.52 -7.60 -0.16
CA GLY A 146 15.21 -7.57 -1.60
C GLY A 146 16.40 -7.91 -2.49
N VAL A 147 17.60 -7.44 -2.14
CA VAL A 147 18.83 -7.73 -2.89
C VAL A 147 19.16 -9.24 -2.92
N PRO A 148 19.18 -9.98 -1.79
CA PRO A 148 19.34 -11.43 -1.80
C PRO A 148 18.40 -12.14 -2.78
N LEU A 149 17.10 -11.82 -2.73
CA LEU A 149 16.09 -12.44 -3.59
C LEU A 149 16.31 -12.13 -5.07
N SER A 150 16.78 -10.91 -5.37
CA SER A 150 17.12 -10.49 -6.74
C SER A 150 18.27 -11.32 -7.31
N VAL A 151 19.32 -11.55 -6.52
CA VAL A 151 20.53 -12.26 -6.94
C VAL A 151 20.31 -13.78 -7.03
N ILE A 152 19.46 -14.35 -6.19
CA ILE A 152 19.11 -15.79 -6.25
C ILE A 152 18.38 -16.15 -7.55
N ALA A 153 17.77 -15.17 -8.25
CA ALA A 153 17.10 -15.40 -9.53
C ALA A 153 18.07 -15.64 -10.72
N ILE A 154 19.39 -15.52 -10.52
CA ILE A 154 20.40 -15.79 -11.55
C ILE A 154 20.32 -17.26 -12.02
N ASN A 155 20.56 -17.48 -13.32
CA ASN A 155 20.70 -18.79 -13.94
C ASN A 155 21.79 -18.74 -15.03
N GLU A 156 22.16 -19.91 -15.55
CA GLU A 156 23.23 -20.13 -16.53
C GLU A 156 23.07 -19.37 -17.86
N LYS A 157 21.86 -18.88 -18.18
CA LYS A 157 21.57 -18.21 -19.45
C LYS A 157 21.90 -16.72 -19.40
N HIS A 158 21.99 -16.12 -18.22
CA HIS A 158 22.28 -14.70 -18.07
C HIS A 158 23.77 -14.42 -18.31
N ASN A 159 24.06 -13.29 -18.95
CA ASN A 159 25.43 -12.85 -19.24
C ASN A 159 25.72 -11.40 -18.79
N LEU A 160 24.74 -10.72 -18.17
CA LEU A 160 24.90 -9.41 -17.55
C LEU A 160 23.92 -9.27 -16.36
N GLY A 161 24.38 -8.70 -15.25
CA GLY A 161 23.55 -8.42 -14.08
C GLY A 161 23.39 -6.92 -13.82
N ILE A 162 22.20 -6.46 -13.43
CA ILE A 162 21.94 -5.06 -13.04
C ILE A 162 21.17 -5.02 -11.72
N PHE A 163 21.88 -4.84 -10.61
CA PHE A 163 21.29 -4.88 -9.28
C PHE A 163 21.40 -3.52 -8.58
N GLU A 164 20.30 -3.07 -7.98
CA GLU A 164 20.29 -1.86 -7.16
C GLU A 164 20.33 -2.18 -5.67
N ALA A 165 21.03 -1.35 -4.91
CA ALA A 165 21.16 -1.43 -3.47
C ALA A 165 20.83 -0.08 -2.81
N GLY A 166 19.94 -0.14 -1.82
CA GLY A 166 19.54 0.96 -0.95
C GLY A 166 19.96 0.68 0.48
N ILE A 167 20.22 1.76 1.21
CA ILE A 167 20.57 1.73 2.64
C ILE A 167 19.81 2.85 3.35
N SER A 168 19.43 2.58 4.58
CA SER A 168 18.79 3.51 5.51
C SER A 168 19.75 3.94 6.62
N THR A 169 20.81 3.18 6.91
CA THR A 169 21.82 3.52 7.93
C THR A 169 23.19 2.91 7.61
N VAL A 170 24.18 3.13 8.49
CA VAL A 170 25.55 2.61 8.38
C VAL A 170 25.62 1.10 8.65
N ASN A 171 26.66 0.43 8.12
CA ASN A 171 26.89 -1.02 8.17
C ASN A 171 25.84 -1.87 7.43
N GLU A 172 25.05 -1.27 6.55
CA GLU A 172 24.09 -1.99 5.72
C GLU A 172 24.68 -2.32 4.34
N MET A 173 25.52 -1.45 3.78
CA MET A 173 26.03 -1.62 2.42
C MET A 173 27.06 -2.76 2.35
N VAL A 174 27.84 -2.94 3.42
CA VAL A 174 28.82 -4.04 3.54
C VAL A 174 28.19 -5.42 3.40
N ASN A 175 26.92 -5.58 3.77
CA ASN A 175 26.19 -6.84 3.61
C ASN A 175 25.76 -7.04 2.17
N LEU A 176 25.33 -5.96 1.49
CA LEU A 176 24.85 -5.99 0.11
C LEU A 176 26.00 -6.14 -0.90
N GLU A 177 27.16 -5.55 -0.62
CA GLU A 177 28.38 -5.66 -1.42
C GLU A 177 28.76 -7.13 -1.64
N LYS A 178 28.82 -7.91 -0.55
CA LYS A 178 29.16 -9.34 -0.56
C LYS A 178 28.21 -10.18 -1.42
N ILE A 179 26.99 -9.69 -1.63
CA ILE A 179 25.93 -10.37 -2.40
C ILE A 179 26.00 -9.97 -3.87
N ILE A 180 26.13 -8.67 -4.18
CA ILE A 180 26.08 -8.16 -5.55
C ILE A 180 27.42 -8.39 -6.26
N LYS A 181 28.54 -8.08 -5.59
CA LYS A 181 29.90 -8.09 -6.13
C LYS A 181 30.00 -7.42 -7.51
N PRO A 182 29.73 -6.11 -7.60
CA PRO A 182 29.64 -5.44 -8.89
C PRO A 182 31.02 -5.27 -9.54
N THR A 183 31.11 -5.53 -10.83
CA THR A 183 32.28 -5.21 -11.66
C THR A 183 32.21 -3.79 -12.22
N ILE A 184 31.02 -3.20 -12.27
CA ILE A 184 30.77 -1.81 -12.68
C ILE A 184 29.89 -1.18 -11.61
N GLY A 185 30.40 -0.18 -10.91
CA GLY A 185 29.62 0.63 -9.98
C GLY A 185 29.00 1.82 -10.69
N VAL A 186 27.74 2.15 -10.38
CA VAL A 186 27.07 3.35 -10.85
C VAL A 186 26.48 4.08 -9.64
N LEU A 187 27.05 5.23 -9.31
CA LEU A 187 26.56 6.13 -8.28
C LEU A 187 25.60 7.13 -8.91
N THR A 188 24.31 6.95 -8.67
CA THR A 188 23.26 7.90 -9.07
C THR A 188 23.22 9.09 -8.10
N ASN A 189 22.30 10.03 -8.33
CA ASN A 189 22.25 11.29 -7.57
C ASN A 189 22.12 11.08 -6.04
N ILE A 190 22.90 11.86 -5.29
CA ILE A 190 22.91 11.93 -3.83
C ILE A 190 22.07 13.14 -3.38
N GLY A 191 20.83 12.86 -2.99
CA GLY A 191 19.91 13.80 -2.33
C GLY A 191 19.65 13.43 -0.87
N SER A 192 18.62 14.04 -0.27
CA SER A 192 18.32 14.00 1.18
C SER A 192 17.63 12.73 1.71
N ALA A 193 17.34 11.74 0.88
CA ALA A 193 16.63 10.52 1.31
C ALA A 193 17.44 9.72 2.35
N HIS A 194 16.84 9.40 3.51
CA HIS A 194 17.46 8.70 4.65
C HIS A 194 18.58 9.46 5.39
N ASP A 195 18.59 10.79 5.32
CA ASP A 195 19.59 11.59 6.04
C ASP A 195 19.57 11.32 7.56
N GLU A 196 18.42 10.97 8.14
CA GLU A 196 18.28 10.63 9.56
C GLU A 196 19.14 9.45 10.04
N GLY A 197 19.59 8.59 9.11
CA GLY A 197 20.43 7.44 9.41
C GLY A 197 21.94 7.71 9.39
N PHE A 198 22.35 8.94 9.07
CA PHE A 198 23.76 9.33 8.91
C PHE A 198 24.07 10.64 9.65
N LEU A 199 25.31 10.77 10.11
CA LEU A 199 25.79 11.97 10.80
C LEU A 199 25.88 13.17 9.86
N ASN A 200 26.23 12.94 8.59
CA ASN A 200 26.37 13.96 7.56
C ASN A 200 26.40 13.32 6.15
N LEU A 201 26.39 14.19 5.12
CA LEU A 201 26.43 13.78 3.72
C LEU A 201 27.66 12.94 3.35
N VAL A 202 28.83 13.23 3.93
CA VAL A 202 30.08 12.51 3.66
C VAL A 202 29.96 11.06 4.12
N GLN A 203 29.53 10.83 5.37
CA GLN A 203 29.33 9.46 5.89
C GLN A 203 28.34 8.65 5.04
N LYS A 204 27.29 9.31 4.55
CA LYS A 204 26.30 8.69 3.67
C LYS A 204 26.90 8.28 2.31
N ILE A 205 27.74 9.13 1.73
CA ILE A 205 28.44 8.82 0.48
C ILE A 205 29.42 7.68 0.74
N ASP A 206 30.24 7.75 1.77
CA ASP A 206 31.24 6.73 2.11
C ASP A 206 30.59 5.35 2.32
N GLU A 207 29.49 5.28 3.07
CA GLU A 207 28.73 4.03 3.25
C GLU A 207 28.18 3.51 1.91
N LYS A 208 27.69 4.38 1.01
CA LYS A 208 27.23 3.95 -0.33
C LYS A 208 28.37 3.44 -1.20
N LEU A 209 29.54 4.08 -1.13
CA LEU A 209 30.72 3.70 -1.89
C LEU A 209 31.22 2.30 -1.52
N LEU A 210 30.94 1.81 -0.31
CA LEU A 210 31.26 0.42 0.08
C LEU A 210 30.72 -0.61 -0.91
N LEU A 211 29.61 -0.36 -1.62
CA LEU A 211 29.11 -1.24 -2.68
C LEU A 211 30.14 -1.50 -3.78
N PHE A 212 31.00 -0.52 -4.04
CA PHE A 212 31.97 -0.51 -5.13
C PHE A 212 33.37 -0.87 -4.67
N LYS A 213 33.50 -1.43 -3.46
CA LYS A 213 34.77 -1.82 -2.84
C LYS A 213 35.66 -2.55 -3.84
N ASP A 214 35.11 -3.57 -4.49
CA ASP A 214 35.83 -4.43 -5.42
C ASP A 214 35.58 -4.12 -6.90
N SER A 215 34.92 -2.99 -7.23
CA SER A 215 34.59 -2.63 -8.61
C SER A 215 35.76 -1.95 -9.35
N PRO A 216 36.23 -2.53 -10.49
CA PRO A 216 37.26 -1.90 -11.32
C PRO A 216 36.82 -0.59 -11.98
N VAL A 217 35.52 -0.38 -12.19
CA VAL A 217 34.98 0.82 -12.84
C VAL A 217 33.90 1.42 -11.95
N ILE A 218 33.96 2.73 -11.71
CA ILE A 218 32.92 3.48 -11.00
C ILE A 218 32.47 4.65 -11.88
N ILE A 219 31.19 4.69 -12.18
CA ILE A 219 30.51 5.76 -12.93
C ILE A 219 29.78 6.67 -11.95
N TYR A 220 30.00 7.97 -12.05
CA TYR A 220 29.41 8.95 -11.12
C TYR A 220 29.31 10.36 -11.70
N GLN A 221 28.45 11.18 -11.11
CA GLN A 221 28.43 12.62 -11.36
C GLN A 221 29.52 13.33 -10.55
N LYS A 222 30.44 14.01 -11.23
CA LYS A 222 31.51 14.77 -10.59
C LYS A 222 30.97 16.04 -9.95
N ASN A 223 31.11 16.10 -8.63
CA ASN A 223 30.94 17.30 -7.80
C ASN A 223 31.99 17.26 -6.67
N GLU A 224 32.26 18.40 -6.05
CA GLU A 224 33.34 18.57 -5.07
C GLU A 224 33.30 17.53 -3.94
N VAL A 225 32.11 17.27 -3.37
CA VAL A 225 31.96 16.34 -2.23
C VAL A 225 32.15 14.90 -2.67
N VAL A 226 31.47 14.46 -3.74
CA VAL A 226 31.54 13.09 -4.24
C VAL A 226 32.94 12.75 -4.75
N ASP A 227 33.60 13.68 -5.45
CA ASP A 227 34.95 13.49 -5.98
C ASP A 227 36.00 13.35 -4.86
N SER A 228 35.84 14.14 -3.79
CA SER A 228 36.68 14.03 -2.59
C SER A 228 36.50 12.67 -1.89
N CYS A 229 35.25 12.25 -1.64
CA CYS A 229 34.94 10.94 -1.07
C CYS A 229 35.48 9.80 -1.92
N LEU A 230 35.30 9.84 -3.25
CA LEU A 230 35.80 8.81 -4.16
C LEU A 230 37.33 8.75 -4.21
N THR A 231 38.01 9.89 -4.13
CA THR A 231 39.48 9.95 -4.08
C THR A 231 40.00 9.29 -2.81
N GLN A 232 39.40 9.60 -1.65
CA GLN A 232 39.73 8.96 -0.38
C GLN A 232 39.42 7.46 -0.40
N PHE A 233 38.24 7.09 -0.89
CA PHE A 233 37.80 5.70 -1.04
C PHE A 233 38.75 4.89 -1.94
N ALA A 234 39.17 5.45 -3.08
CA ALA A 234 40.10 4.79 -3.98
C ALA A 234 41.49 4.60 -3.36
N ALA A 235 41.93 5.51 -2.49
CA ALA A 235 43.18 5.40 -1.75
C ALA A 235 43.10 4.33 -0.64
N GLU A 236 41.95 4.18 0.02
CA GLU A 236 41.70 3.17 1.06
C GLU A 236 41.61 1.75 0.46
N TYR A 237 40.87 1.60 -0.64
CA TYR A 237 40.64 0.32 -1.31
C TYR A 237 41.50 0.20 -2.57
N MET A 238 42.80 -0.08 -2.37
CA MET A 238 43.88 -0.15 -3.37
C MET A 238 43.70 -1.26 -4.43
N ILE A 239 42.73 -1.07 -5.33
CA ILE A 239 42.55 -1.90 -6.51
C ILE A 239 43.22 -1.21 -7.69
N HIS A 240 44.19 -1.90 -8.29
CA HIS A 240 44.93 -1.39 -9.44
C HIS A 240 44.80 -2.34 -10.64
N PRO A 241 44.31 -1.86 -11.80
CA PRO A 241 43.79 -0.51 -12.08
C PRO A 241 42.29 -0.33 -11.73
N ARG A 242 41.92 0.80 -11.11
CA ARG A 242 40.52 1.29 -10.96
C ARG A 242 40.29 2.50 -11.87
N LYS A 243 39.21 2.50 -12.65
CA LYS A 243 38.77 3.60 -13.51
C LYS A 243 37.60 4.34 -12.86
N LEU A 244 37.83 5.60 -12.49
CA LEU A 244 36.78 6.54 -12.11
C LEU A 244 36.30 7.22 -13.40
N PHE A 245 35.07 6.92 -13.85
CA PHE A 245 34.52 7.43 -15.11
C PHE A 245 33.40 8.43 -14.84
N SER A 246 33.70 9.70 -15.02
CA SER A 246 32.94 10.80 -14.44
C SER A 246 32.21 11.65 -15.47
N TRP A 247 31.09 12.26 -15.08
CA TRP A 247 30.39 13.27 -15.89
C TRP A 247 30.01 14.52 -15.09
N SER A 248 29.92 15.68 -15.75
CA SER A 248 29.50 16.93 -15.09
C SER A 248 28.88 17.94 -16.05
N PHE A 249 28.00 18.79 -15.51
CA PHE A 249 27.53 20.02 -16.17
C PHE A 249 28.46 21.21 -15.91
N ASN A 250 29.26 21.16 -14.85
CA ASN A 250 29.95 22.33 -14.31
C ASN A 250 31.48 22.17 -14.28
N ASP A 251 31.99 20.94 -14.25
CA ASP A 251 33.42 20.66 -14.17
C ASP A 251 33.96 20.09 -15.50
N LYS A 252 34.73 20.89 -16.23
CA LYS A 252 35.38 20.53 -17.50
C LYS A 252 36.44 19.44 -17.40
N SER A 253 36.87 19.10 -16.18
CA SER A 253 37.82 18.02 -15.95
C SER A 253 37.16 16.64 -15.87
N ALA A 254 35.82 16.56 -15.94
CA ALA A 254 35.10 15.29 -16.02
C ALA A 254 35.37 14.59 -17.38
N ASP A 255 35.32 13.26 -17.40
CA ASP A 255 35.56 12.48 -18.62
C ASP A 255 34.50 12.77 -19.70
N VAL A 256 33.27 13.02 -19.27
CA VAL A 256 32.15 13.50 -20.10
C VAL A 256 31.67 14.85 -19.58
N PHE A 257 31.93 15.93 -20.33
CA PHE A 257 31.49 17.27 -19.96
C PHE A 257 30.30 17.71 -20.80
N ILE A 258 29.19 18.12 -20.17
CA ILE A 258 28.01 18.61 -20.87
C ILE A 258 28.18 20.11 -21.19
N LEU A 259 28.44 20.42 -22.46
CA LEU A 259 28.72 21.76 -22.97
C LEU A 259 27.47 22.64 -23.04
N LYS A 260 26.35 22.07 -23.49
CA LYS A 260 25.06 22.77 -23.66
C LYS A 260 23.91 21.85 -23.29
N LYS A 261 22.84 22.46 -22.78
CA LYS A 261 21.56 21.83 -22.46
C LYS A 261 20.43 22.77 -22.84
N GLU A 262 19.57 22.34 -23.75
CA GLU A 262 18.41 23.11 -24.21
C GLU A 262 17.16 22.22 -24.18
N SER A 263 16.16 22.62 -23.39
CA SER A 263 14.93 21.83 -23.18
C SER A 263 13.73 22.50 -23.88
N LYS A 264 12.97 21.75 -24.68
CA LYS A 264 11.79 22.21 -25.42
C LYS A 264 10.81 21.05 -25.66
N ASN A 265 9.51 21.29 -25.48
CA ASN A 265 8.43 20.33 -25.78
C ASN A 265 8.68 18.92 -25.21
N ASP A 266 8.98 18.82 -23.91
CA ASP A 266 9.28 17.57 -23.20
C ASP A 266 10.51 16.79 -23.69
N HIS A 267 11.33 17.39 -24.56
CA HIS A 267 12.62 16.87 -25.00
C HIS A 267 13.74 17.80 -24.55
N THR A 268 14.94 17.24 -24.41
CA THR A 268 16.16 17.97 -24.11
C THR A 268 17.25 17.58 -25.09
N HIS A 269 17.81 18.58 -25.76
CA HIS A 269 19.02 18.43 -26.54
C HIS A 269 20.22 18.77 -25.66
N ILE A 270 21.18 17.84 -25.57
CA ILE A 270 22.47 18.08 -24.92
C ILE A 270 23.61 17.96 -25.93
N GLN A 271 24.62 18.80 -25.75
CA GLN A 271 25.90 18.68 -26.44
C GLN A 271 26.95 18.30 -25.39
N TYR A 272 27.69 17.21 -25.60
CA TYR A 272 28.70 16.72 -24.66
C TYR A 272 30.04 16.48 -25.32
N GLN A 273 31.11 16.63 -24.54
CA GLN A 273 32.48 16.34 -24.95
C GLN A 273 32.94 15.02 -24.33
N TYR A 274 33.50 14.13 -25.16
CA TYR A 274 34.11 12.86 -24.73
C TYR A 274 35.33 12.55 -25.61
N GLN A 275 36.47 12.19 -25.01
CA GLN A 275 37.74 11.94 -25.73
C GLN A 275 38.17 13.08 -26.69
N ASN A 276 37.91 14.34 -26.31
CA ASN A 276 38.16 15.55 -27.11
C ASN A 276 37.29 15.71 -28.38
N GLU A 277 36.27 14.88 -28.56
CA GLU A 277 35.25 15.03 -29.59
C GLU A 277 33.94 15.54 -28.98
N ILE A 278 33.13 16.21 -29.80
CA ILE A 278 31.85 16.79 -29.40
C ILE A 278 30.73 16.00 -30.08
N PHE A 279 29.74 15.61 -29.28
CA PHE A 279 28.59 14.84 -29.71
C PHE A 279 27.29 15.51 -29.29
N ASP A 280 26.25 15.28 -30.06
CA ASP A 280 24.89 15.74 -29.79
C ASP A 280 24.01 14.55 -29.41
N LEU A 281 23.14 14.75 -28.42
CA LEU A 281 22.22 13.74 -27.91
C LEU A 281 20.86 14.35 -27.57
N GLU A 282 19.80 13.75 -28.11
CA GLU A 282 18.42 14.08 -27.77
C GLU A 282 17.87 13.11 -26.72
N ILE A 283 17.31 13.66 -25.64
CA ILE A 283 16.73 12.94 -24.51
C ILE A 283 15.22 13.25 -24.48
N PRO A 284 14.34 12.25 -24.38
CA PRO A 284 12.88 12.45 -24.40
C PRO A 284 12.31 12.89 -23.04
N PHE A 285 13.03 13.76 -22.34
CA PHE A 285 12.61 14.33 -21.05
C PHE A 285 13.07 15.78 -20.90
N SER A 286 12.32 16.59 -20.16
CA SER A 286 12.62 17.99 -19.86
C SER A 286 13.05 18.23 -18.41
N ASP A 287 12.73 17.32 -17.49
CA ASP A 287 13.08 17.46 -16.07
C ASP A 287 14.55 17.14 -15.78
N SER A 288 15.13 17.83 -14.79
CA SER A 288 16.56 17.70 -14.48
C SER A 288 16.95 16.30 -14.04
N ALA A 289 16.12 15.61 -13.24
CA ALA A 289 16.46 14.31 -12.69
C ALA A 289 16.54 13.23 -13.78
N SER A 290 15.59 13.22 -14.71
CA SER A 290 15.60 12.31 -15.87
C SER A 290 16.80 12.54 -16.76
N ILE A 291 17.18 13.80 -16.98
CA ILE A 291 18.37 14.14 -17.77
C ILE A 291 19.64 13.62 -17.09
N GLU A 292 19.79 13.81 -15.77
CA GLU A 292 20.92 13.27 -14.99
C GLU A 292 21.01 11.73 -15.05
N ASN A 293 19.86 11.06 -14.93
CA ASN A 293 19.77 9.60 -15.04
C ASN A 293 20.12 9.11 -16.44
N ALA A 294 19.71 9.85 -17.48
CA ALA A 294 20.00 9.52 -18.88
C ALA A 294 21.50 9.70 -19.19
N VAL A 295 22.13 10.75 -18.64
CA VAL A 295 23.58 10.93 -18.74
C VAL A 295 24.34 9.82 -18.00
N SER A 296 23.84 9.36 -16.84
CA SER A 296 24.42 8.19 -16.18
C SER A 296 24.34 6.93 -17.06
N CYS A 297 23.22 6.73 -17.77
CA CYS A 297 23.08 5.63 -18.74
C CYS A 297 24.02 5.78 -19.95
N LEU A 298 24.18 7.00 -20.46
CA LEU A 298 25.13 7.33 -21.53
C LEU A 298 26.55 6.87 -21.16
N LEU A 299 27.01 7.12 -19.94
CA LEU A 299 28.35 6.69 -19.51
C LEU A 299 28.50 5.18 -19.47
N VAL A 300 27.46 4.44 -19.09
CA VAL A 300 27.49 2.98 -19.18
C VAL A 300 27.60 2.54 -20.63
N LEU A 301 26.83 3.11 -21.56
CA LEU A 301 26.92 2.79 -22.98
C LEU A 301 28.30 3.11 -23.57
N LEU A 302 28.88 4.26 -23.23
CA LEU A 302 30.25 4.62 -23.61
C LEU A 302 31.28 3.64 -23.02
N HIS A 303 31.09 3.17 -21.79
CA HIS A 303 31.96 2.16 -21.18
C HIS A 303 31.92 0.82 -21.93
N PHE A 304 30.75 0.42 -22.43
CA PHE A 304 30.59 -0.74 -23.30
C PHE A 304 30.99 -0.49 -24.77
N ASN A 305 31.54 0.69 -25.09
CA ASN A 305 32.00 1.11 -26.43
C ASN A 305 30.89 1.15 -27.51
N TYR A 306 29.66 1.51 -27.12
CA TYR A 306 28.62 1.80 -28.09
C TYR A 306 28.96 3.06 -28.89
N ASN A 307 28.70 3.04 -30.20
CA ASN A 307 28.93 4.21 -31.07
C ASN A 307 27.80 5.25 -30.94
N GLN A 308 28.05 6.48 -31.41
CA GLN A 308 27.10 7.59 -31.25
C GLN A 308 25.73 7.33 -31.89
N ALA A 309 25.72 6.76 -33.09
CA ALA A 309 24.46 6.51 -33.80
C ALA A 309 23.56 5.54 -33.01
N MET A 310 24.15 4.50 -32.43
CA MET A 310 23.43 3.54 -31.60
C MET A 310 22.96 4.15 -30.29
N ILE A 311 23.82 4.92 -29.61
CA ILE A 311 23.47 5.65 -28.38
C ILE A 311 22.27 6.55 -28.62
N GLN A 312 22.32 7.42 -29.63
CA GLN A 312 21.22 8.32 -29.99
C GLN A 312 19.93 7.53 -30.28
N SER A 313 20.02 6.49 -31.11
CA SER A 313 18.84 5.72 -31.52
C SER A 313 18.10 5.04 -30.35
N ARG A 314 18.81 4.73 -29.26
CA ARG A 314 18.26 4.05 -28.08
C ARG A 314 17.84 5.03 -26.99
N ILE A 315 18.64 6.07 -26.72
CA ILE A 315 18.32 7.05 -25.67
C ILE A 315 17.06 7.86 -26.03
N GLN A 316 16.84 8.17 -27.30
CA GLN A 316 15.61 8.85 -27.74
C GLN A 316 14.33 8.02 -27.50
N MET A 317 14.45 6.70 -27.23
CA MET A 317 13.35 5.79 -26.94
C MET A 317 13.15 5.53 -25.44
N LEU A 318 13.90 6.21 -24.57
CA LEU A 318 13.67 6.12 -23.13
C LEU A 318 12.26 6.59 -22.77
N TYR A 319 11.71 6.00 -21.72
CA TYR A 319 10.31 6.19 -21.30
C TYR A 319 10.22 6.44 -19.78
N PRO A 320 9.15 7.09 -19.30
CA PRO A 320 8.90 7.20 -17.87
C PRO A 320 8.77 5.82 -17.22
N VAL A 321 9.53 5.56 -16.15
CA VAL A 321 9.52 4.26 -15.46
C VAL A 321 8.48 4.28 -14.32
N GLU A 322 7.43 3.49 -14.46
CA GLU A 322 6.46 3.27 -13.38
C GLU A 322 7.03 2.29 -12.33
N MET A 323 6.95 2.67 -11.07
CA MET A 323 7.75 2.06 -9.99
C MET A 323 7.07 0.87 -9.30
N ARG A 324 5.78 0.60 -9.57
CA ARG A 324 4.95 -0.41 -8.88
C ARG A 324 3.87 -0.96 -9.80
N LEU A 325 3.41 -2.19 -9.54
CA LEU A 325 2.17 -2.71 -10.14
C LEU A 325 1.01 -1.86 -9.63
N GLU A 326 0.34 -1.16 -10.53
CA GLU A 326 -0.80 -0.34 -10.18
C GLU A 326 -2.07 -1.19 -10.24
N VAL A 327 -2.86 -1.17 -9.16
CA VAL A 327 -4.19 -1.78 -9.16
C VAL A 327 -5.19 -0.69 -9.49
N LYS A 328 -5.70 -0.69 -10.73
CA LYS A 328 -6.74 0.21 -11.21
C LYS A 328 -8.11 -0.44 -11.05
N ASN A 329 -9.15 0.36 -10.88
CA ASN A 329 -10.52 -0.15 -10.97
C ASN A 329 -10.88 -0.32 -12.44
N GLY A 330 -11.41 -1.48 -12.82
CA GLY A 330 -11.84 -1.77 -14.19
C GLY A 330 -13.36 -1.74 -14.32
N ILE A 331 -13.84 -1.60 -15.56
CA ILE A 331 -15.26 -1.66 -15.92
C ILE A 331 -15.94 -2.92 -15.36
N ASN A 332 -17.26 -2.88 -15.17
CA ASN A 332 -18.07 -4.05 -14.78
C ASN A 332 -17.56 -4.79 -13.53
N ASN A 333 -17.15 -4.03 -12.50
CA ASN A 333 -16.59 -4.56 -11.25
C ASN A 333 -15.31 -5.39 -11.45
N CYS A 334 -14.52 -5.05 -12.48
CA CYS A 334 -13.21 -5.64 -12.66
C CYS A 334 -12.16 -4.92 -11.80
N SER A 335 -11.03 -5.57 -11.60
CA SER A 335 -9.83 -4.95 -11.05
C SER A 335 -8.72 -5.16 -12.06
N ILE A 336 -7.99 -4.12 -12.41
CA ILE A 336 -6.90 -4.21 -13.39
C ILE A 336 -5.60 -4.09 -12.64
N ILE A 337 -4.67 -4.98 -12.94
CA ILE A 337 -3.29 -4.90 -12.50
C ILE A 337 -2.48 -4.48 -13.73
N ASP A 338 -2.00 -3.25 -13.71
CA ASP A 338 -1.21 -2.68 -14.80
C ASP A 338 0.27 -3.09 -14.67
N ASP A 339 0.74 -3.89 -15.63
CA ASP A 339 2.13 -4.26 -15.86
C ASP A 339 2.46 -4.15 -17.36
N SER A 340 1.87 -3.15 -18.03
CA SER A 340 1.86 -3.01 -19.49
C SER A 340 3.21 -2.62 -20.13
N TYR A 341 4.26 -2.43 -19.32
CA TYR A 341 5.56 -1.90 -19.76
C TYR A 341 6.68 -2.95 -19.87
N SER A 342 6.52 -4.12 -19.26
CA SER A 342 7.52 -5.19 -19.31
C SER A 342 6.89 -6.57 -19.53
N SER A 343 7.51 -7.39 -20.39
CA SER A 343 7.06 -8.75 -20.65
C SER A 343 8.25 -9.72 -20.70
N ASP A 344 8.67 -10.15 -19.50
CA ASP A 344 9.64 -11.23 -19.29
C ASP A 344 9.06 -12.25 -18.29
N PHE A 345 9.65 -13.45 -18.24
CA PHE A 345 9.13 -14.54 -17.40
C PHE A 345 9.23 -14.27 -15.90
N GLN A 346 10.29 -13.61 -15.43
CA GLN A 346 10.47 -13.36 -14.00
C GLN A 346 9.51 -12.28 -13.51
N SER A 347 9.36 -11.20 -14.29
CA SER A 347 8.35 -10.17 -13.99
C SER A 347 6.93 -10.74 -14.09
N LEU A 348 6.65 -11.68 -15.00
CA LEU A 348 5.36 -12.36 -15.09
C LEU A 348 5.09 -13.18 -13.83
N LYS A 349 6.08 -13.94 -13.35
CA LYS A 349 5.96 -14.70 -12.10
C LYS A 349 5.58 -13.80 -10.92
N ILE A 350 6.27 -12.67 -10.77
CA ILE A 350 6.00 -11.69 -9.71
C ILE A 350 4.61 -11.06 -9.89
N ALA A 351 4.19 -10.77 -11.12
CA ALA A 351 2.88 -10.23 -11.42
C ALA A 351 1.75 -11.23 -11.11
N LEU A 352 1.97 -12.52 -11.35
CA LEU A 352 1.04 -13.59 -11.00
C LEU A 352 0.96 -13.83 -9.50
N ASP A 353 2.09 -13.84 -8.78
CA ASP A 353 2.10 -13.90 -7.31
C ASP A 353 1.35 -12.68 -6.72
N PHE A 354 1.52 -11.50 -7.32
CA PHE A 354 0.77 -10.31 -6.93
C PHE A 354 -0.72 -10.44 -7.26
N LEU A 355 -1.09 -10.93 -8.43
CA LEU A 355 -2.47 -11.23 -8.83
C LEU A 355 -3.14 -12.18 -7.83
N GLU A 356 -2.44 -13.21 -7.34
CA GLU A 356 -2.95 -14.12 -6.32
C GLU A 356 -3.24 -13.42 -5.00
N SER A 357 -2.41 -12.45 -4.61
CA SER A 357 -2.62 -11.67 -3.39
C SER A 357 -3.88 -10.78 -3.48
N GLN A 358 -4.34 -10.46 -4.68
CA GLN A 358 -5.55 -9.66 -4.93
C GLN A 358 -6.82 -10.53 -4.84
N LYS A 359 -7.35 -10.69 -3.63
CA LYS A 359 -8.59 -11.47 -3.35
C LYS A 359 -9.90 -10.75 -3.72
N LYS A 360 -9.88 -9.81 -4.67
CA LYS A 360 -11.05 -8.99 -5.00
C LYS A 360 -12.12 -9.80 -5.76
N ASN A 361 -11.71 -10.51 -6.81
CA ASN A 361 -12.58 -11.34 -7.63
C ASN A 361 -12.08 -12.78 -7.73
N ALA A 362 -13.00 -13.74 -7.84
CA ALA A 362 -12.66 -15.17 -7.94
C ALA A 362 -12.15 -15.58 -9.33
N SER A 363 -12.61 -14.88 -10.39
CA SER A 363 -12.18 -15.09 -11.77
C SER A 363 -10.94 -14.25 -12.08
N LYS A 364 -9.93 -14.87 -12.69
CA LYS A 364 -8.64 -14.25 -13.05
C LYS A 364 -8.43 -14.33 -14.55
N THR A 365 -8.16 -13.18 -15.15
CA THR A 365 -7.82 -13.05 -16.57
C THR A 365 -6.41 -12.48 -16.71
N VAL A 366 -5.63 -13.02 -17.64
CA VAL A 366 -4.30 -12.48 -17.97
C VAL A 366 -4.27 -12.09 -19.44
N ILE A 367 -3.97 -10.84 -19.71
CA ILE A 367 -3.71 -10.30 -21.06
C ILE A 367 -2.19 -10.24 -21.24
N LEU A 368 -1.66 -11.02 -22.18
CA LEU A 368 -0.23 -11.19 -22.44
C LEU A 368 0.11 -10.75 -23.85
N SER A 369 1.14 -9.91 -23.98
CA SER A 369 1.82 -9.74 -25.27
C SER A 369 2.75 -10.93 -25.54
N ASP A 370 3.44 -10.89 -26.69
CA ASP A 370 4.66 -11.67 -26.87
C ASP A 370 5.65 -11.41 -25.70
N ILE A 371 6.26 -12.49 -25.20
CA ILE A 371 7.25 -12.46 -24.12
C ILE A 371 8.64 -12.55 -24.75
N PHE A 372 9.47 -11.54 -24.48
CA PHE A 372 10.85 -11.52 -24.96
C PHE A 372 11.77 -11.92 -23.81
N GLN A 373 12.22 -13.17 -23.83
CA GLN A 373 13.23 -13.63 -22.90
C GLN A 373 14.38 -14.31 -23.63
N SER A 374 15.56 -13.70 -23.52
CA SER A 374 16.78 -14.27 -24.08
C SER A 374 17.18 -15.55 -23.33
N GLY A 375 17.77 -16.47 -24.10
CA GLY A 375 18.30 -17.73 -23.59
C GLY A 375 17.34 -18.93 -23.64
N PHE A 376 16.03 -18.76 -23.77
CA PHE A 376 15.07 -19.85 -24.03
C PHE A 376 14.72 -19.90 -25.52
N SER A 377 14.48 -21.10 -26.06
CA SER A 377 13.73 -21.19 -27.32
C SER A 377 12.28 -20.80 -27.05
N ASN A 378 11.56 -20.30 -28.07
CA ASN A 378 10.14 -19.95 -27.90
C ASN A 378 9.33 -21.17 -27.40
N ASP A 379 9.66 -22.37 -27.88
CA ASP A 379 9.01 -23.61 -27.44
C ASP A 379 9.20 -23.87 -25.93
N GLU A 380 10.44 -23.75 -25.43
CA GLU A 380 10.75 -23.89 -24.00
C GLU A 380 10.07 -22.79 -23.16
N LEU A 381 10.13 -21.54 -23.64
CA LEU A 381 9.57 -20.37 -22.97
C LEU A 381 8.06 -20.51 -22.78
N TYR A 382 7.32 -20.75 -23.87
CA TYR A 382 5.86 -20.82 -23.81
C TYR A 382 5.36 -22.10 -23.11
N SER A 383 6.14 -23.19 -23.08
CA SER A 383 5.87 -24.32 -22.18
C SER A 383 5.91 -23.89 -20.71
N LYS A 384 6.97 -23.19 -20.30
CA LYS A 384 7.07 -22.68 -18.92
C LYS A 384 6.00 -21.66 -18.58
N VAL A 385 5.65 -20.79 -19.51
CA VAL A 385 4.58 -19.79 -19.33
C VAL A 385 3.23 -20.49 -19.17
N ALA A 386 2.92 -21.50 -19.98
CA ALA A 386 1.70 -22.28 -19.85
C ALA A 386 1.61 -23.00 -18.49
N ASP A 387 2.70 -23.62 -18.03
CA ASP A 387 2.77 -24.25 -16.70
C ASP A 387 2.57 -23.22 -15.58
N LEU A 388 3.15 -22.02 -15.74
CA LEU A 388 3.01 -20.93 -14.76
C LEU A 388 1.57 -20.42 -14.69
N ILE A 389 0.91 -20.22 -15.84
CA ILE A 389 -0.50 -19.84 -15.92
C ILE A 389 -1.40 -20.91 -15.30
N ALA A 390 -1.16 -22.19 -15.59
CA ALA A 390 -1.94 -23.30 -15.05
C ALA A 390 -1.79 -23.42 -13.52
N SER A 391 -0.55 -23.32 -13.01
CA SER A 391 -0.28 -23.39 -11.56
C SER A 391 -0.93 -22.25 -10.76
N ASN A 392 -1.10 -21.07 -11.38
CA ASN A 392 -1.77 -19.91 -10.78
C ASN A 392 -3.29 -19.91 -10.96
N LYS A 393 -3.87 -20.99 -11.50
CA LYS A 393 -5.33 -21.18 -11.66
C LYS A 393 -6.00 -20.02 -12.42
N ILE A 394 -5.34 -19.53 -13.47
CA ILE A 394 -5.88 -18.48 -14.32
C ILE A 394 -7.08 -19.01 -15.11
N ASN A 395 -8.21 -18.30 -15.06
CA ASN A 395 -9.47 -18.72 -15.68
C ASN A 395 -9.48 -18.47 -17.19
N ARG A 396 -8.81 -17.40 -17.64
CA ARG A 396 -8.80 -16.98 -19.04
C ARG A 396 -7.49 -16.29 -19.40
N VAL A 397 -6.92 -16.64 -20.54
CA VAL A 397 -5.73 -15.99 -21.11
C VAL A 397 -6.10 -15.32 -22.42
N ILE A 398 -5.61 -14.10 -22.63
CA ILE A 398 -5.73 -13.37 -23.88
C ILE A 398 -4.31 -13.11 -24.38
N GLY A 399 -3.89 -13.82 -25.42
CA GLY A 399 -2.59 -13.63 -26.07
C GLY A 399 -2.71 -12.63 -27.21
N ILE A 400 -1.84 -11.63 -27.27
CA ILE A 400 -1.81 -10.64 -28.34
C ILE A 400 -0.38 -10.57 -28.91
N GLY A 401 -0.20 -11.01 -30.14
CA GLY A 401 1.10 -11.04 -30.83
C GLY A 401 1.27 -12.27 -31.71
N GLU A 402 2.15 -12.16 -32.70
CA GLU A 402 2.43 -13.22 -33.68
C GLU A 402 3.04 -14.44 -32.99
N THR A 403 4.02 -14.23 -32.10
CA THR A 403 4.76 -15.33 -31.47
C THR A 403 3.87 -16.12 -30.52
N ILE A 404 3.14 -15.45 -29.60
CA ILE A 404 2.25 -16.14 -28.65
C ILE A 404 1.12 -16.87 -29.37
N SER A 405 0.68 -16.35 -30.52
CA SER A 405 -0.35 -16.98 -31.35
C SER A 405 0.10 -18.35 -31.89
N ASP A 406 1.36 -18.49 -32.33
CA ASP A 406 1.91 -19.76 -32.80
C ASP A 406 1.98 -20.85 -31.71
N PHE A 407 2.08 -20.44 -30.44
CA PHE A 407 2.16 -21.33 -29.28
C PHE A 407 0.85 -21.47 -28.51
N ALA A 408 -0.27 -21.01 -29.05
CA ALA A 408 -1.59 -21.07 -28.40
C ALA A 408 -1.99 -22.49 -27.97
N SER A 409 -1.58 -23.50 -28.73
CA SER A 409 -1.85 -24.92 -28.45
C SER A 409 -1.28 -25.43 -27.11
N LYS A 410 -0.30 -24.73 -26.52
CA LYS A 410 0.27 -25.07 -25.20
C LYS A 410 -0.63 -24.62 -24.04
N PHE A 411 -1.58 -23.72 -24.26
CA PHE A 411 -2.47 -23.19 -23.24
C PHE A 411 -3.83 -23.89 -23.27
N SER A 412 -4.42 -24.11 -22.09
CA SER A 412 -5.73 -24.77 -21.99
C SER A 412 -6.93 -23.83 -22.21
N ASN A 413 -6.73 -22.52 -22.08
CA ASN A 413 -7.80 -21.52 -22.00
C ASN A 413 -7.38 -20.14 -22.57
N ILE A 414 -6.80 -20.14 -23.78
CA ILE A 414 -6.32 -18.92 -24.46
C ILE A 414 -7.24 -18.48 -25.61
N THR A 415 -7.43 -17.16 -25.71
CA THR A 415 -7.95 -16.48 -26.91
C THR A 415 -6.82 -15.65 -27.52
N ILE A 416 -6.64 -15.74 -28.83
CA ILE A 416 -5.51 -15.09 -29.52
C ILE A 416 -5.95 -13.92 -30.41
N PHE A 417 -5.09 -12.91 -30.48
CA PHE A 417 -5.18 -11.77 -31.39
C PHE A 417 -3.80 -11.54 -32.01
N GLN A 418 -3.73 -11.29 -33.32
CA GLN A 418 -2.45 -11.06 -33.99
C GLN A 418 -1.88 -9.69 -33.61
N THR A 419 -2.73 -8.68 -33.46
CA THR A 419 -2.33 -7.32 -33.09
C THR A 419 -3.19 -6.72 -31.97
N LYS A 420 -2.67 -5.66 -31.33
CA LYS A 420 -3.43 -4.84 -30.36
C LYS A 420 -4.74 -4.33 -30.96
N ASN A 421 -4.73 -3.92 -32.23
CA ASN A 421 -5.92 -3.35 -32.88
C ASN A 421 -7.01 -4.39 -33.06
N ASP A 422 -6.67 -5.63 -33.46
CA ASP A 422 -7.63 -6.73 -33.55
C ASP A 422 -8.30 -7.01 -32.20
N PHE A 423 -7.51 -6.94 -31.12
CA PHE A 423 -8.03 -7.06 -29.75
C PHE A 423 -8.97 -5.90 -29.40
N ILE A 424 -8.59 -4.64 -29.69
CA ILE A 424 -9.42 -3.46 -29.41
C ILE A 424 -10.75 -3.53 -30.13
N GLU A 425 -10.78 -3.96 -31.41
CA GLU A 425 -12.02 -4.13 -32.16
C GLU A 425 -12.93 -5.21 -31.55
N ALA A 426 -12.34 -6.25 -30.94
CA ALA A 426 -13.07 -7.33 -30.29
C ALA A 426 -13.40 -7.08 -28.81
N ILE A 427 -12.88 -6.02 -28.18
CA ILE A 427 -12.87 -5.85 -26.72
C ILE A 427 -14.27 -5.88 -26.10
N GLU A 428 -15.27 -5.31 -26.78
CA GLU A 428 -16.67 -5.29 -26.30
C GLU A 428 -17.31 -6.69 -26.32
N SER A 429 -16.93 -7.53 -27.30
CA SER A 429 -17.46 -8.89 -27.43
C SER A 429 -16.88 -9.86 -26.40
N LEU A 430 -15.74 -9.50 -25.81
CA LEU A 430 -14.99 -10.31 -24.86
C LEU A 430 -15.58 -10.28 -23.43
N ASN A 431 -16.60 -9.46 -23.17
CA ASN A 431 -17.40 -9.44 -21.94
C ASN A 431 -16.57 -9.53 -20.63
N PHE A 432 -15.82 -8.47 -20.32
CA PHE A 432 -15.12 -8.38 -19.04
C PHE A 432 -16.09 -8.03 -17.91
N ALA A 433 -16.21 -8.88 -16.89
CA ALA A 433 -17.07 -8.62 -15.72
C ALA A 433 -16.68 -9.46 -14.50
N ASN A 434 -16.66 -8.85 -13.31
CA ASN A 434 -16.39 -9.49 -12.01
C ASN A 434 -15.10 -10.33 -12.00
N GLU A 435 -14.03 -9.84 -12.63
CA GLU A 435 -12.74 -10.52 -12.72
C GLU A 435 -11.56 -9.62 -12.35
N THR A 436 -10.45 -10.23 -11.96
CA THR A 436 -9.17 -9.52 -11.77
C THR A 436 -8.34 -9.76 -13.03
N ILE A 437 -8.01 -8.68 -13.73
CA ILE A 437 -7.35 -8.67 -15.04
C ILE A 437 -5.89 -8.23 -14.82
N LEU A 438 -4.94 -9.10 -15.09
CA LEU A 438 -3.53 -8.72 -15.19
C LEU A 438 -3.22 -8.35 -16.65
N VAL A 439 -2.83 -7.10 -16.90
CA VAL A 439 -2.39 -6.66 -18.22
C VAL A 439 -0.86 -6.60 -18.22
N LYS A 440 -0.23 -7.50 -18.97
CA LYS A 440 1.23 -7.58 -19.07
C LYS A 440 1.68 -7.54 -20.51
N GLY A 441 2.47 -6.53 -20.84
CA GLY A 441 2.84 -6.21 -22.22
C GLY A 441 4.30 -5.80 -22.36
N ALA A 442 4.94 -6.23 -23.45
CA ALA A 442 6.19 -5.66 -23.89
C ALA A 442 5.91 -4.26 -24.42
N ARG A 443 6.84 -3.33 -24.17
CA ARG A 443 6.63 -1.92 -24.51
C ARG A 443 6.23 -1.68 -25.97
N SER A 444 6.78 -2.47 -26.90
CA SER A 444 6.46 -2.38 -28.34
C SER A 444 4.99 -2.62 -28.69
N PHE A 445 4.20 -3.19 -27.78
CA PHE A 445 2.78 -3.49 -27.98
C PHE A 445 1.84 -2.39 -27.47
N HIS A 446 2.31 -1.42 -26.69
CA HIS A 446 1.52 -0.30 -26.19
C HIS A 446 0.23 -0.69 -25.44
N PHE A 447 0.33 -1.62 -24.47
CA PHE A 447 -0.83 -2.12 -23.72
C PHE A 447 -1.43 -1.10 -22.73
N GLU A 448 -0.79 0.04 -22.50
CA GLU A 448 -1.35 1.15 -21.74
C GLU A 448 -2.72 1.61 -22.27
N GLU A 449 -2.94 1.51 -23.59
CA GLU A 449 -4.23 1.81 -24.21
C GLU A 449 -5.30 0.77 -23.84
N ILE A 450 -4.92 -0.52 -23.77
CA ILE A 450 -5.82 -1.58 -23.31
C ILE A 450 -6.21 -1.34 -21.85
N VAL A 451 -5.24 -0.95 -21.01
CA VAL A 451 -5.52 -0.58 -19.63
C VAL A 451 -6.51 0.57 -19.58
N SER A 452 -6.30 1.64 -20.35
CA SER A 452 -7.21 2.79 -20.39
C SER A 452 -8.64 2.44 -20.84
N LEU A 453 -8.79 1.50 -21.77
CA LEU A 453 -10.10 1.04 -22.24
C LEU A 453 -10.84 0.17 -21.22
N LEU A 454 -10.10 -0.67 -20.49
CA LEU A 454 -10.65 -1.52 -19.44
C LEU A 454 -10.85 -0.75 -18.14
N GLU A 455 -10.09 0.31 -17.92
CA GLU A 455 -10.16 1.13 -16.72
C GLU A 455 -11.55 1.75 -16.57
N GLU A 456 -12.08 1.64 -15.38
CA GLU A 456 -13.33 2.27 -15.01
C GLU A 456 -13.10 3.77 -15.09
N LYS A 457 -13.59 4.41 -16.17
CA LYS A 457 -13.60 5.87 -16.31
C LYS A 457 -14.13 6.44 -15.01
N THR A 458 -13.23 7.06 -14.25
CA THR A 458 -13.52 7.52 -12.90
C THR A 458 -14.68 8.50 -12.99
N HIS A 459 -15.78 8.14 -12.34
CA HIS A 459 -16.84 9.09 -12.04
C HIS A 459 -16.21 10.37 -11.49
N GLU A 460 -16.60 11.53 -12.02
CA GLU A 460 -15.93 12.84 -11.89
C GLU A 460 -15.68 13.31 -10.44
N THR A 461 -16.28 12.66 -9.44
CA THR A 461 -16.18 12.97 -8.02
C THR A 461 -15.98 11.69 -7.20
N VAL A 462 -14.90 11.63 -6.41
CA VAL A 462 -14.50 10.46 -5.61
C VAL A 462 -14.12 10.85 -4.18
N LEU A 463 -14.43 9.98 -3.21
CA LEU A 463 -13.88 10.00 -1.87
C LEU A 463 -12.77 8.96 -1.78
N GLU A 464 -11.52 9.42 -1.73
CA GLU A 464 -10.37 8.55 -1.52
C GLU A 464 -10.19 8.27 -0.02
N ILE A 465 -9.92 7.02 0.34
CA ILE A 465 -9.73 6.55 1.72
C ILE A 465 -8.36 5.91 1.83
N ASN A 466 -7.48 6.54 2.61
CA ASN A 466 -6.15 6.04 2.91
C ASN A 466 -6.23 4.99 4.03
N LEU A 467 -6.00 3.72 3.67
CA LEU A 467 -6.00 2.61 4.61
C LEU A 467 -4.75 2.58 5.50
N ASP A 468 -3.62 3.11 5.03
CA ASP A 468 -2.40 3.23 5.84
C ASP A 468 -2.60 4.26 6.95
N ALA A 469 -3.32 5.36 6.67
CA ALA A 469 -3.72 6.36 7.69
C ALA A 469 -4.65 5.77 8.76
N ILE A 470 -5.61 4.91 8.38
CA ILE A 470 -6.45 4.17 9.34
C ILE A 470 -5.57 3.32 10.27
N SER A 471 -4.62 2.58 9.69
CA SER A 471 -3.70 1.72 10.46
C SER A 471 -2.79 2.53 11.38
N HIS A 472 -2.26 3.66 10.91
CA HIS A 472 -1.47 4.59 11.71
C HIS A 472 -2.28 5.13 12.90
N ASN A 473 -3.46 5.69 12.64
CA ASN A 473 -4.34 6.24 13.68
C ASN A 473 -4.77 5.18 14.70
N PHE A 474 -5.09 3.96 14.24
CA PHE A 474 -5.39 2.83 15.11
C PHE A 474 -4.22 2.52 16.05
N ASN A 475 -3.00 2.43 15.51
CA ASN A 475 -1.80 2.15 16.29
C ASN A 475 -1.46 3.27 17.28
N TYR A 476 -1.67 4.54 16.89
CA TYR A 476 -1.49 5.69 17.78
C TYR A 476 -2.41 5.63 19.01
N TYR A 477 -3.69 5.32 18.84
CA TYR A 477 -4.57 5.17 20.00
C TYR A 477 -4.28 3.88 20.78
N LYS A 478 -3.85 2.81 20.11
CA LYS A 478 -3.45 1.56 20.76
C LYS A 478 -2.23 1.75 21.66
N SER A 479 -1.27 2.60 21.28
CA SER A 479 -0.09 2.88 22.09
C SER A 479 -0.39 3.66 23.37
N LYS A 480 -1.59 4.22 23.53
CA LYS A 480 -2.04 4.90 24.75
C LYS A 480 -2.66 3.95 25.78
N LEU A 481 -2.89 2.69 25.40
CA LEU A 481 -3.58 1.73 26.24
C LEU A 481 -2.63 1.00 27.18
N ALA A 482 -3.10 0.70 28.38
CA ALA A 482 -2.40 -0.20 29.29
C ALA A 482 -2.35 -1.63 28.71
N PRO A 483 -1.38 -2.47 29.12
CA PRO A 483 -1.29 -3.85 28.65
C PRO A 483 -2.60 -4.60 28.88
N ASN A 484 -3.00 -5.42 27.90
CA ASN A 484 -4.23 -6.24 27.92
C ASN A 484 -5.57 -5.48 27.85
N VAL A 485 -5.56 -4.14 27.74
CA VAL A 485 -6.79 -3.38 27.46
C VAL A 485 -7.17 -3.61 26.00
N LYS A 486 -8.41 -4.07 25.79
CA LYS A 486 -8.96 -4.34 24.46
C LYS A 486 -9.39 -3.06 23.75
N MET A 487 -9.51 -3.13 22.43
CA MET A 487 -10.04 -2.04 21.63
C MET A 487 -11.26 -2.49 20.81
N MET A 488 -12.36 -1.78 20.99
CA MET A 488 -13.52 -1.83 20.10
C MET A 488 -13.47 -0.66 19.14
N VAL A 489 -13.59 -0.93 17.84
CA VAL A 489 -13.62 0.13 16.83
C VAL A 489 -15.03 0.34 16.30
N MET A 490 -15.45 1.60 16.23
CA MET A 490 -16.78 1.98 15.76
C MET A 490 -16.81 2.09 14.24
N VAL A 491 -17.59 1.21 13.59
CA VAL A 491 -17.81 1.14 12.14
C VAL A 491 -19.28 1.37 11.77
N LYS A 492 -19.97 2.21 12.56
CA LYS A 492 -21.38 2.59 12.36
C LYS A 492 -21.56 3.75 11.38
N ALA A 493 -22.78 3.94 10.88
CA ALA A 493 -23.11 4.97 9.88
C ALA A 493 -22.20 4.88 8.64
N PHE A 494 -22.10 3.66 8.10
CA PHE A 494 -21.21 3.33 6.97
C PHE A 494 -19.73 3.66 7.25
N GLY A 495 -19.24 3.33 8.45
CA GLY A 495 -17.90 3.69 8.93
C GLY A 495 -17.67 5.21 9.01
N TYR A 496 -18.73 5.94 9.36
CA TYR A 496 -18.86 7.39 9.17
C TYR A 496 -18.49 7.87 7.77
N GLY A 497 -19.22 7.37 6.78
CA GLY A 497 -19.17 7.86 5.40
C GLY A 497 -18.00 7.36 4.54
N ASN A 498 -17.02 6.65 5.12
CA ASN A 498 -15.80 6.21 4.41
C ASN A 498 -15.90 4.79 3.84
N GLY A 499 -16.89 3.99 4.26
CA GLY A 499 -17.12 2.62 3.78
C GLY A 499 -16.82 1.56 4.86
N GLY A 500 -17.85 0.80 5.23
CA GLY A 500 -17.81 -0.05 6.43
C GLY A 500 -17.04 -1.37 6.28
N LEU A 501 -17.16 -2.06 5.14
CA LEU A 501 -16.65 -3.43 5.00
C LEU A 501 -15.13 -3.49 4.82
N GLU A 502 -14.58 -2.61 3.98
CA GLU A 502 -13.15 -2.52 3.68
C GLU A 502 -12.36 -2.16 4.94
N ILE A 503 -12.86 -1.17 5.69
CA ILE A 503 -12.29 -0.78 6.98
C ILE A 503 -12.39 -1.93 8.00
N ALA A 504 -13.53 -2.62 8.08
CA ALA A 504 -13.67 -3.78 8.96
C ALA A 504 -12.68 -4.91 8.61
N LYS A 505 -12.44 -5.19 7.32
CA LYS A 505 -11.45 -6.19 6.87
C LYS A 505 -10.03 -5.79 7.24
N LEU A 506 -9.69 -4.51 7.08
CA LEU A 506 -8.40 -3.98 7.51
C LEU A 506 -8.22 -4.14 9.03
N LEU A 507 -9.22 -3.76 9.82
CA LEU A 507 -9.16 -3.86 11.28
C LEU A 507 -9.07 -5.31 11.77
N GLU A 508 -9.73 -6.26 11.10
CA GLU A 508 -9.57 -7.70 11.37
C GLU A 508 -8.15 -8.19 11.09
N HIS A 509 -7.52 -7.72 10.01
CA HIS A 509 -6.11 -7.98 9.74
C HIS A 509 -5.20 -7.42 10.86
N HIS A 510 -5.53 -6.24 11.39
CA HIS A 510 -4.84 -5.64 12.55
C HIS A 510 -5.21 -6.28 13.91
N LYS A 511 -6.01 -7.36 13.91
CA LYS A 511 -6.43 -8.09 15.12
C LYS A 511 -7.12 -7.19 16.16
N VAL A 512 -7.99 -6.27 15.72
CA VAL A 512 -8.87 -5.54 16.65
C VAL A 512 -9.74 -6.52 17.43
N ASP A 513 -10.08 -6.21 18.68
CA ASP A 513 -10.82 -7.14 19.54
C ASP A 513 -12.32 -7.20 19.20
N TYR A 514 -12.92 -6.04 18.90
CA TYR A 514 -14.36 -5.89 18.66
C TYR A 514 -14.66 -4.84 17.59
N LEU A 515 -15.78 -5.01 16.88
CA LEU A 515 -16.41 -3.97 16.08
C LEU A 515 -17.74 -3.52 16.73
N GLY A 516 -18.08 -2.25 16.59
CA GLY A 516 -19.36 -1.69 17.02
C GLY A 516 -20.13 -1.06 15.87
N VAL A 517 -21.38 -1.48 15.68
CA VAL A 517 -22.33 -0.95 14.68
C VAL A 517 -23.56 -0.33 15.36
N ALA A 518 -24.29 0.54 14.65
CA ALA A 518 -25.50 1.15 15.22
C ALA A 518 -26.67 0.17 15.22
N PHE A 519 -26.91 -0.47 14.06
CA PHE A 519 -28.08 -1.30 13.80
C PHE A 519 -27.68 -2.70 13.32
N ALA A 520 -28.61 -3.65 13.42
CA ALA A 520 -28.36 -5.04 13.04
C ALA A 520 -27.96 -5.17 11.56
N ASP A 521 -28.60 -4.42 10.66
CA ASP A 521 -28.34 -4.52 9.21
C ASP A 521 -26.89 -4.18 8.84
N GLU A 522 -26.29 -3.19 9.50
CA GLU A 522 -24.87 -2.88 9.34
C GLU A 522 -24.00 -4.08 9.74
N GLY A 523 -24.32 -4.72 10.87
CA GLY A 523 -23.60 -5.91 11.34
C GLY A 523 -23.78 -7.12 10.41
N ILE A 524 -24.99 -7.31 9.86
CA ILE A 524 -25.29 -8.39 8.91
C ILE A 524 -24.48 -8.20 7.63
N LEU A 525 -24.39 -6.97 7.10
CA LEU A 525 -23.56 -6.66 5.94
C LEU A 525 -22.09 -7.01 6.18
N LEU A 526 -21.55 -6.71 7.36
CA LEU A 526 -20.18 -7.08 7.73
C LEU A 526 -20.00 -8.60 7.83
N LYS A 527 -20.93 -9.32 8.47
CA LYS A 527 -20.89 -10.79 8.57
C LYS A 527 -20.95 -11.46 7.19
N ASN A 528 -21.85 -11.01 6.33
CA ASN A 528 -21.95 -11.50 4.95
C ASN A 528 -20.68 -11.18 4.13
N GLY A 529 -20.02 -10.05 4.44
CA GLY A 529 -18.74 -9.67 3.86
C GLY A 529 -17.52 -10.46 4.38
N GLY A 530 -17.74 -11.45 5.26
CA GLY A 530 -16.73 -12.39 5.73
C GLY A 530 -16.06 -12.04 7.07
N ILE A 531 -16.53 -11.00 7.78
CA ILE A 531 -15.95 -10.57 9.06
C ILE A 531 -16.26 -11.61 10.15
N LYS A 532 -15.21 -12.11 10.80
CA LYS A 532 -15.29 -13.12 11.87
C LYS A 532 -15.23 -12.52 13.27
N LEU A 533 -14.78 -11.28 13.41
CA LEU A 533 -14.74 -10.57 14.68
C LEU A 533 -16.12 -10.54 15.39
N PRO A 534 -16.12 -10.45 16.74
CA PRO A 534 -17.32 -10.08 17.49
C PRO A 534 -17.82 -8.69 17.07
N ILE A 535 -19.13 -8.57 16.84
CA ILE A 535 -19.77 -7.32 16.41
C ILE A 535 -20.88 -6.98 17.39
N MET A 536 -20.72 -5.88 18.10
CA MET A 536 -21.72 -5.33 19.02
C MET A 536 -22.69 -4.42 18.28
N VAL A 537 -24.00 -4.66 18.44
CA VAL A 537 -25.07 -3.78 17.95
C VAL A 537 -25.49 -2.85 19.08
N LEU A 538 -25.23 -1.56 18.94
CA LEU A 538 -25.46 -0.56 20.00
C LEU A 538 -26.94 -0.21 20.21
N ASN A 539 -27.78 -0.30 19.17
CA ASN A 539 -29.20 0.06 19.28
C ASN A 539 -30.08 -1.03 18.66
N PRO A 540 -30.12 -2.24 19.26
CA PRO A 540 -30.88 -3.33 18.68
C PRO A 540 -32.38 -3.15 18.91
N GLU A 541 -33.15 -3.25 17.83
CA GLU A 541 -34.62 -3.27 17.90
C GLU A 541 -35.11 -4.69 18.19
N SER A 542 -36.21 -4.84 18.93
CA SER A 542 -36.73 -6.17 19.27
C SER A 542 -37.10 -7.02 18.04
N THR A 543 -37.50 -6.38 16.95
CA THR A 543 -37.75 -6.99 15.63
C THR A 543 -36.49 -7.57 14.99
N SER A 544 -35.32 -7.05 15.33
CA SER A 544 -34.02 -7.47 14.79
C SER A 544 -33.36 -8.62 15.56
N PHE A 545 -33.86 -8.95 16.76
CA PHE A 545 -33.29 -10.03 17.59
C PHE A 545 -33.18 -11.39 16.89
N PRO A 546 -34.16 -11.86 16.09
CA PRO A 546 -34.01 -13.10 15.35
C PRO A 546 -32.81 -13.10 14.40
N SER A 547 -32.56 -11.97 13.71
CA SER A 547 -31.44 -11.77 12.79
C SER A 547 -30.12 -11.64 13.54
N ILE A 548 -30.10 -10.91 14.66
CA ILE A 548 -28.92 -10.79 15.54
C ILE A 548 -28.44 -12.19 15.97
N ILE A 549 -29.35 -13.07 16.40
CA ILE A 549 -29.03 -14.45 16.77
C ILE A 549 -28.52 -15.24 15.56
N GLN A 550 -29.21 -15.13 14.41
CA GLN A 550 -28.86 -15.86 13.19
C GLN A 550 -27.44 -15.52 12.69
N TYR A 551 -27.06 -14.25 12.73
CA TYR A 551 -25.76 -13.76 12.26
C TYR A 551 -24.70 -13.64 13.37
N GLN A 552 -24.99 -14.17 14.57
CA GLN A 552 -24.09 -14.14 15.73
C GLN A 552 -23.58 -12.72 16.04
N LEU A 553 -24.49 -11.74 16.01
CA LEU A 553 -24.25 -10.38 16.47
C LEU A 553 -24.56 -10.29 17.97
N GLU A 554 -23.90 -9.38 18.69
CA GLU A 554 -24.04 -9.25 20.15
C GLU A 554 -24.85 -7.99 20.49
N PRO A 555 -26.05 -8.09 21.08
CA PRO A 555 -26.91 -6.94 21.34
C PRO A 555 -26.51 -6.15 22.60
N GLU A 556 -26.54 -4.83 22.49
CA GLU A 556 -26.62 -3.92 23.64
C GLU A 556 -28.01 -3.98 24.28
N ILE A 557 -28.08 -4.34 25.56
CA ILE A 557 -29.29 -4.36 26.37
C ILE A 557 -29.27 -3.15 27.29
N TYR A 558 -30.26 -2.28 27.12
CA TYR A 558 -30.38 -1.00 27.83
C TYR A 558 -31.74 -0.81 28.54
N SER A 559 -32.63 -1.83 28.53
CA SER A 559 -33.90 -1.77 29.23
C SER A 559 -34.41 -3.16 29.61
N ILE A 560 -35.22 -3.24 30.69
CA ILE A 560 -35.77 -4.52 31.15
C ILE A 560 -36.74 -5.14 30.13
N LYS A 561 -37.52 -4.29 29.45
CA LYS A 561 -38.43 -4.72 28.37
C LYS A 561 -37.65 -5.38 27.23
N GLY A 562 -36.55 -4.76 26.81
CA GLY A 562 -35.66 -5.31 25.78
C GLY A 562 -35.04 -6.63 26.21
N LEU A 563 -34.55 -6.71 27.45
CA LEU A 563 -34.00 -7.95 28.01
C LEU A 563 -35.04 -9.08 28.00
N ASN A 564 -36.24 -8.84 28.50
CA ASN A 564 -37.31 -9.85 28.56
C ASN A 564 -37.72 -10.33 27.17
N ALA A 565 -37.80 -9.43 26.19
CA ALA A 565 -38.07 -9.78 24.81
C ALA A 565 -36.95 -10.65 24.21
N PHE A 566 -35.69 -10.30 24.45
CA PHE A 566 -34.55 -11.10 23.99
C PHE A 566 -34.53 -12.48 24.64
N LEU A 567 -34.70 -12.55 25.97
CA LEU A 567 -34.73 -13.81 26.72
C LEU A 567 -35.85 -14.74 26.25
N LYS A 568 -37.03 -14.20 25.91
CA LYS A 568 -38.12 -14.99 25.36
C LYS A 568 -37.69 -15.68 24.06
N ILE A 569 -37.18 -14.93 23.09
CA ILE A 569 -36.73 -15.47 21.80
C ILE A 569 -35.56 -16.44 21.98
N ALA A 570 -34.64 -16.11 22.89
CA ALA A 570 -33.47 -16.94 23.15
C ALA A 570 -33.85 -18.30 23.76
N ARG A 571 -34.89 -18.35 24.63
CA ARG A 571 -35.47 -19.61 25.12
C ARG A 571 -36.19 -20.38 24.02
N GLU A 572 -36.98 -19.71 23.19
CA GLU A 572 -37.67 -20.35 22.04
C GLU A 572 -36.67 -21.00 21.06
N LYS A 573 -35.49 -20.38 20.89
CA LYS A 573 -34.39 -20.91 20.08
C LYS A 573 -33.42 -21.84 20.83
N ASN A 574 -33.69 -22.17 22.09
CA ASN A 574 -32.84 -23.00 22.96
C ASN A 574 -31.36 -22.55 23.01
N LEU A 575 -31.14 -21.24 23.04
CA LEU A 575 -29.79 -20.69 23.16
C LEU A 575 -29.20 -20.96 24.54
N LYS A 576 -27.87 -21.07 24.59
CA LYS A 576 -27.10 -21.20 25.81
C LYS A 576 -25.94 -20.21 25.78
N ASP A 577 -25.75 -19.47 26.86
CA ASP A 577 -24.64 -18.53 27.06
C ASP A 577 -24.46 -17.51 25.91
N PHE A 578 -25.56 -17.10 25.26
CA PHE A 578 -25.49 -16.11 24.17
C PHE A 578 -24.99 -14.76 24.71
N PRO A 579 -23.95 -14.16 24.09
CA PRO A 579 -23.34 -12.94 24.60
C PRO A 579 -24.29 -11.74 24.49
N ILE A 580 -24.44 -11.00 25.59
CA ILE A 580 -25.14 -9.70 25.64
C ILE A 580 -24.27 -8.65 26.31
N HIS A 581 -24.50 -7.38 25.99
CA HIS A 581 -23.78 -6.25 26.58
C HIS A 581 -24.75 -5.38 27.38
N VAL A 582 -24.48 -5.15 28.66
CA VAL A 582 -25.37 -4.38 29.55
C VAL A 582 -24.92 -2.92 29.59
N LYS A 583 -25.79 -2.01 29.18
CA LYS A 583 -25.51 -0.58 29.27
C LYS A 583 -26.11 0.05 30.51
N ILE A 584 -25.27 0.76 31.25
CA ILE A 584 -25.66 1.57 32.41
C ILE A 584 -25.75 3.02 31.96
N ASP A 585 -26.79 3.73 32.40
CA ASP A 585 -26.84 5.17 32.26
C ASP A 585 -26.15 5.84 33.45
N THR A 586 -25.15 6.67 33.14
CA THR A 586 -24.39 7.43 34.14
C THR A 586 -24.56 8.93 33.94
N GLY A 587 -25.74 9.38 33.52
CA GLY A 587 -26.10 10.79 33.40
C GLY A 587 -26.14 11.32 31.97
N MET A 588 -26.06 10.45 30.95
CA MET A 588 -26.30 10.87 29.56
C MET A 588 -27.80 10.85 29.25
N HIS A 589 -28.60 10.04 29.95
CA HIS A 589 -30.06 9.94 29.82
C HIS A 589 -30.55 9.64 28.40
N ARG A 590 -29.70 8.95 27.62
CA ARG A 590 -30.02 8.53 26.26
C ARG A 590 -30.55 7.10 26.22
N LEU A 591 -29.76 6.16 26.74
CA LEU A 591 -30.07 4.73 26.83
C LEU A 591 -29.23 4.13 27.96
N GLY A 592 -29.82 3.22 28.74
CA GLY A 592 -29.12 2.45 29.75
C GLY A 592 -29.99 2.20 30.98
N PHE A 593 -29.57 1.25 31.80
CA PHE A 593 -30.15 1.02 33.11
C PHE A 593 -29.70 2.10 34.09
N GLU A 594 -30.66 2.76 34.71
CA GLU A 594 -30.46 3.69 35.82
C GLU A 594 -30.34 2.93 37.14
N GLU A 595 -29.78 3.57 38.17
CA GLU A 595 -29.54 2.96 39.49
C GLU A 595 -30.79 2.29 40.09
N ASN A 596 -31.97 2.90 39.93
CA ASN A 596 -33.27 2.38 40.38
C ASN A 596 -33.74 1.10 39.65
N THR A 597 -33.18 0.78 38.48
CA THR A 597 -33.54 -0.40 37.67
C THR A 597 -32.50 -1.53 37.76
N ILE A 598 -31.36 -1.29 38.40
CA ILE A 598 -30.27 -2.29 38.50
C ILE A 598 -30.73 -3.55 39.26
N ASP A 599 -31.51 -3.42 40.33
CA ASP A 599 -31.98 -4.59 41.09
C ASP A 599 -32.98 -5.46 40.31
N GLU A 600 -33.80 -4.84 39.45
CA GLU A 600 -34.68 -5.56 38.54
C GLU A 600 -33.87 -6.31 37.47
N LEU A 601 -32.85 -5.68 36.92
CA LEU A 601 -31.92 -6.30 35.98
C LEU A 601 -31.18 -7.50 36.59
N ILE A 602 -30.67 -7.36 37.82
CA ILE A 602 -30.01 -8.46 38.55
C ILE A 602 -30.99 -9.62 38.70
N THR A 603 -32.22 -9.35 39.12
CA THR A 603 -33.26 -10.37 39.30
C THR A 603 -33.56 -11.11 38.00
N ALA A 604 -33.60 -10.42 36.86
CA ALA A 604 -33.86 -11.02 35.56
C ALA A 604 -32.69 -11.89 35.02
N LEU A 605 -31.45 -11.58 35.40
CA LEU A 605 -30.25 -12.29 34.95
C LEU A 605 -29.77 -13.38 35.92
N LYS A 606 -30.12 -13.29 37.21
CA LYS A 606 -29.64 -14.23 38.24
C LYS A 606 -30.16 -15.64 37.94
N GLY A 607 -29.24 -16.60 37.80
CA GLY A 607 -29.55 -17.99 37.47
C GLY A 607 -29.97 -18.23 36.00
N ASN A 608 -29.84 -17.23 35.12
CA ASN A 608 -30.10 -17.39 33.69
C ASN A 608 -28.94 -18.13 32.99
N SER A 609 -29.26 -19.17 32.22
CA SER A 609 -28.29 -19.94 31.42
C SER A 609 -28.39 -19.70 29.91
N THR A 610 -29.37 -18.89 29.49
CA THR A 610 -29.64 -18.60 28.08
C THR A 610 -28.67 -17.54 27.54
N VAL A 611 -28.29 -16.57 28.37
CA VAL A 611 -27.40 -15.46 28.00
C VAL A 611 -26.24 -15.34 28.98
N ARG A 612 -25.11 -14.79 28.51
CA ARG A 612 -24.02 -14.35 29.37
C ARG A 612 -23.75 -12.86 29.18
N VAL A 613 -23.50 -12.16 30.28
CA VAL A 613 -23.08 -10.75 30.24
C VAL A 613 -21.63 -10.72 29.77
N GLN A 614 -21.42 -10.42 28.48
CA GLN A 614 -20.10 -10.34 27.86
C GLN A 614 -19.40 -9.03 28.23
N SER A 615 -20.15 -7.92 28.29
CA SER A 615 -19.62 -6.66 28.80
C SER A 615 -20.65 -5.83 29.56
N ILE A 616 -20.14 -4.92 30.39
CA ILE A 616 -20.89 -3.82 31.01
C ILE A 616 -20.29 -2.52 30.50
N LEU A 617 -21.12 -1.58 30.07
CA LEU A 617 -20.67 -0.33 29.48
C LEU A 617 -21.49 0.89 29.89
N SER A 618 -20.89 2.06 29.75
CA SER A 618 -21.58 3.35 29.73
C SER A 618 -20.97 4.26 28.65
N HIS A 619 -21.54 5.44 28.43
CA HIS A 619 -21.06 6.46 27.50
C HIS A 619 -20.84 7.78 28.22
N LEU A 620 -19.64 8.35 28.09
CA LEU A 620 -19.34 9.69 28.58
C LEU A 620 -20.09 10.72 27.72
N ALA A 621 -20.74 11.70 28.36
CA ALA A 621 -21.50 12.71 27.66
C ALA A 621 -20.58 13.77 27.02
N THR A 622 -19.45 14.07 27.68
CA THR A 622 -18.52 15.13 27.26
C THR A 622 -17.10 14.83 27.76
N SER A 623 -16.43 13.90 27.10
CA SER A 623 -15.02 13.58 27.40
C SER A 623 -14.04 14.53 26.69
N ASP A 624 -14.56 15.44 25.88
CA ASP A 624 -13.84 16.33 24.98
C ASP A 624 -13.78 17.78 25.46
N ASP A 625 -14.61 18.18 26.44
CA ASP A 625 -14.62 19.53 27.03
C ASP A 625 -14.06 19.52 28.47
N PRO A 626 -12.88 20.14 28.71
CA PRO A 626 -12.31 20.26 30.05
C PRO A 626 -13.21 20.93 31.08
N LYS A 627 -14.16 21.78 30.68
CA LYS A 627 -15.10 22.45 31.61
C LYS A 627 -16.01 21.48 32.35
N HIS A 628 -16.18 20.28 31.82
CA HIS A 628 -17.06 19.25 32.37
C HIS A 628 -16.29 18.09 33.02
N TYR A 629 -15.00 18.28 33.33
CA TYR A 629 -14.14 17.27 33.92
C TYR A 629 -14.73 16.63 35.19
N ASP A 630 -15.28 17.43 36.11
CA ASP A 630 -15.89 16.92 37.35
C ASP A 630 -17.13 16.06 37.08
N PHE A 631 -17.95 16.46 36.11
CA PHE A 631 -19.11 15.68 35.69
C PHE A 631 -18.68 14.32 35.11
N VAL A 632 -17.66 14.28 34.25
CA VAL A 632 -17.12 13.02 33.71
C VAL A 632 -16.63 12.09 34.83
N ASN A 633 -15.94 12.63 35.83
CA ASN A 633 -15.51 11.82 36.98
C ASN A 633 -16.70 11.28 37.80
N GLN A 634 -17.79 12.04 37.93
CA GLN A 634 -19.04 11.53 38.51
C GLN A 634 -19.63 10.39 37.66
N GLN A 635 -19.60 10.49 36.33
CA GLN A 635 -20.03 9.40 35.44
C GLN A 635 -19.20 8.14 35.65
N ILE A 636 -17.87 8.27 35.73
CA ILE A 636 -16.93 7.17 35.97
C ILE A 636 -17.17 6.53 37.34
N TYR A 637 -17.34 7.34 38.39
CA TYR A 637 -17.63 6.84 39.74
C TYR A 637 -18.95 6.06 39.78
N LEU A 638 -20.01 6.58 39.16
CA LEU A 638 -21.30 5.91 39.11
C LEU A 638 -21.23 4.60 38.31
N PHE A 639 -20.49 4.59 37.19
CA PHE A 639 -20.21 3.38 36.44
C PHE A 639 -19.50 2.31 37.28
N GLU A 640 -18.47 2.70 38.05
CA GLU A 640 -17.77 1.78 38.94
C GLU A 640 -18.72 1.18 39.97
N LYS A 641 -19.49 2.02 40.67
CA LYS A 641 -20.44 1.61 41.70
C LYS A 641 -21.46 0.59 41.16
N LEU A 642 -22.10 0.90 40.04
CA LEU A 642 -23.19 0.08 39.51
C LEU A 642 -22.66 -1.19 38.81
N SER A 643 -21.53 -1.09 38.09
CA SER A 643 -20.92 -2.27 37.46
C SER A 643 -20.36 -3.25 38.49
N ALA A 644 -19.74 -2.76 39.58
CA ALA A 644 -19.26 -3.60 40.67
C ALA A 644 -20.42 -4.34 41.38
N LYS A 645 -21.56 -3.66 41.59
CA LYS A 645 -22.77 -4.30 42.12
C LYS A 645 -23.25 -5.44 41.23
N LEU A 646 -23.34 -5.22 39.91
CA LEU A 646 -23.73 -6.27 38.94
C LEU A 646 -22.77 -7.46 38.96
N ILE A 647 -21.47 -7.20 38.98
CA ILE A 647 -20.40 -8.22 39.02
C ILE A 647 -20.54 -9.11 40.26
N SER A 648 -20.70 -8.49 41.43
CA SER A 648 -20.80 -9.19 42.72
C SER A 648 -22.08 -10.01 42.81
N GLU A 649 -23.23 -9.44 42.47
CA GLU A 649 -24.54 -10.10 42.64
C GLU A 649 -24.83 -11.22 41.64
N LEU A 650 -24.24 -11.12 40.43
CA LEU A 650 -24.36 -12.14 39.39
C LEU A 650 -23.20 -13.14 39.41
N ASN A 651 -22.14 -12.90 40.19
CA ASN A 651 -20.93 -13.71 40.24
C ASN A 651 -20.31 -13.95 38.85
N ILE A 652 -20.07 -12.86 38.12
CA ILE A 652 -19.56 -12.85 36.73
C ILE A 652 -18.27 -12.04 36.61
N ASN A 653 -17.52 -12.20 35.52
CA ASN A 653 -16.33 -11.38 35.22
C ASN A 653 -16.40 -10.79 33.78
N PRO A 654 -17.28 -9.81 33.52
CA PRO A 654 -17.51 -9.23 32.21
C PRO A 654 -16.43 -8.20 31.85
N ILE A 655 -16.29 -7.91 30.55
CA ILE A 655 -15.48 -6.77 30.09
C ILE A 655 -16.17 -5.47 30.55
N ARG A 656 -15.44 -4.53 31.15
CA ARG A 656 -15.94 -3.18 31.45
C ARG A 656 -15.36 -2.13 30.51
N HIS A 657 -16.21 -1.22 30.01
CA HIS A 657 -15.75 -0.15 29.11
C HIS A 657 -16.63 1.12 29.11
N ILE A 658 -16.01 2.29 29.21
CA ILE A 658 -16.72 3.59 29.23
C ILE A 658 -16.15 4.64 28.28
N LEU A 659 -14.85 4.55 27.94
CA LEU A 659 -14.16 5.59 27.15
C LEU A 659 -14.52 5.53 25.66
N ASN A 660 -14.93 6.67 25.12
CA ASN A 660 -14.90 7.00 23.68
C ASN A 660 -13.53 7.61 23.31
N THR A 661 -13.31 7.94 22.02
CA THR A 661 -12.03 8.48 21.50
C THR A 661 -11.34 9.50 22.43
N SER A 662 -12.00 10.62 22.73
CA SER A 662 -11.42 11.67 23.58
C SER A 662 -11.18 11.20 25.01
N GLY A 663 -12.01 10.27 25.50
CA GLY A 663 -11.83 9.63 26.80
C GLY A 663 -10.54 8.81 26.91
N ILE A 664 -10.09 8.17 25.83
CA ILE A 664 -8.82 7.40 25.80
C ILE A 664 -7.65 8.29 26.21
N SER A 665 -7.62 9.52 25.69
CA SER A 665 -6.55 10.48 25.95
C SER A 665 -6.75 11.25 27.26
N ASN A 666 -7.98 11.67 27.55
CA ASN A 666 -8.26 12.59 28.66
C ASN A 666 -8.46 11.88 30.01
N PHE A 667 -8.85 10.60 30.02
CA PHE A 667 -9.15 9.84 31.24
C PHE A 667 -8.49 8.45 31.23
N PRO A 668 -7.15 8.35 31.11
CA PRO A 668 -6.43 7.08 30.96
C PRO A 668 -6.62 6.12 32.16
N ASN A 669 -6.96 6.65 33.34
CA ASN A 669 -7.21 5.83 34.54
C ASN A 669 -8.55 5.07 34.49
N ALA A 670 -9.44 5.37 33.53
CA ALA A 670 -10.75 4.75 33.38
C ALA A 670 -10.84 3.84 32.14
N GLN A 671 -9.71 3.28 31.68
CA GLN A 671 -9.67 2.36 30.52
C GLN A 671 -10.36 1.02 30.78
N TYR A 672 -10.38 0.56 32.03
CA TYR A 672 -10.95 -0.73 32.43
C TYR A 672 -10.40 -1.90 31.59
N ASN A 673 -11.28 -2.66 30.93
CA ASN A 673 -10.91 -3.84 30.14
C ASN A 673 -10.94 -3.57 28.64
N MET A 674 -11.65 -2.53 28.19
CA MET A 674 -11.79 -2.19 26.78
C MET A 674 -12.09 -0.70 26.60
N VAL A 675 -11.61 -0.11 25.51
CA VAL A 675 -11.97 1.25 25.08
C VAL A 675 -12.71 1.23 23.74
N ARG A 676 -13.42 2.31 23.40
CA ARG A 676 -14.13 2.45 22.12
C ARG A 676 -13.54 3.57 21.28
N LEU A 677 -12.82 3.20 20.23
CA LEU A 677 -12.26 4.14 19.27
C LEU A 677 -13.26 4.45 18.15
N GLY A 678 -13.62 5.72 18.02
CA GLY A 678 -14.52 6.22 16.98
C GLY A 678 -13.80 7.17 16.04
N ILE A 679 -14.14 8.45 16.10
CA ILE A 679 -13.68 9.46 15.12
C ILE A 679 -12.16 9.63 15.02
N GLY A 680 -11.41 9.31 16.08
CA GLY A 680 -9.95 9.36 16.07
C GLY A 680 -9.31 8.36 15.11
N LEU A 681 -10.00 7.24 14.81
CA LEU A 681 -9.59 6.33 13.74
C LEU A 681 -9.52 7.04 12.39
N TYR A 682 -10.46 7.97 12.15
CA TYR A 682 -10.66 8.68 10.89
C TYR A 682 -9.86 9.99 10.82
N GLY A 683 -8.86 10.17 11.69
CA GLY A 683 -7.95 11.30 11.64
C GLY A 683 -8.43 12.56 12.34
N VAL A 684 -9.43 12.48 13.22
CA VAL A 684 -10.00 13.66 13.91
C VAL A 684 -9.85 13.53 15.42
N SER A 685 -9.18 14.52 16.02
CA SER A 685 -9.11 14.74 17.46
C SER A 685 -9.79 16.06 17.84
N ASN A 686 -10.29 16.11 19.08
CA ASN A 686 -10.78 17.33 19.70
C ASN A 686 -9.65 18.19 20.32
N ASP A 687 -8.43 17.64 20.43
CA ASP A 687 -7.26 18.34 20.95
C ASP A 687 -6.28 18.66 19.79
N PRO A 688 -6.01 19.95 19.50
CA PRO A 688 -5.02 20.35 18.50
C PRO A 688 -3.62 19.78 18.74
N SER A 689 -3.25 19.52 20.00
CA SER A 689 -1.96 18.96 20.36
C SER A 689 -1.84 17.47 20.01
N GLU A 690 -2.97 16.76 19.99
CA GLU A 690 -3.08 15.37 19.56
C GLU A 690 -3.27 15.28 18.04
N GLN A 691 -4.03 16.21 17.44
CA GLN A 691 -4.38 16.21 16.01
C GLN A 691 -3.16 16.10 15.09
N LYS A 692 -2.01 16.67 15.49
CA LYS A 692 -0.75 16.61 14.72
C LYS A 692 -0.14 15.22 14.57
N TYR A 693 -0.57 14.25 15.39
CA TYR A 693 -0.11 12.86 15.31
C TYR A 693 -1.08 11.97 14.54
N LEU A 694 -2.24 12.50 14.15
CA LEU A 694 -3.24 11.78 13.38
C LEU A 694 -3.10 12.12 11.90
N GLU A 695 -3.29 11.10 11.06
CA GLU A 695 -3.27 11.23 9.61
C GLU A 695 -4.69 11.39 9.05
N ASN A 696 -4.82 12.21 8.01
CA ASN A 696 -6.07 12.39 7.30
C ASN A 696 -6.45 11.11 6.54
N VAL A 697 -7.63 10.59 6.82
CA VAL A 697 -8.09 9.33 6.23
C VAL A 697 -8.83 9.55 4.92
N GLY A 698 -9.73 10.54 4.86
CA GLY A 698 -10.62 10.76 3.72
C GLY A 698 -10.27 12.02 2.94
N THR A 699 -10.12 11.93 1.63
CA THR A 699 -9.96 13.08 0.72
C THR A 699 -11.04 13.06 -0.35
N LEU A 700 -11.94 14.04 -0.33
CA LEU A 700 -12.98 14.20 -1.34
C LEU A 700 -12.44 15.04 -2.50
N LYS A 701 -12.33 14.42 -3.67
CA LYS A 701 -11.85 15.04 -4.91
C LYS A 701 -12.94 15.12 -5.95
N SER A 702 -12.81 16.11 -6.82
CA SER A 702 -13.59 16.29 -8.02
C SER A 702 -12.71 16.91 -9.12
N ILE A 703 -13.30 17.32 -10.23
CA ILE A 703 -12.60 17.98 -11.34
C ILE A 703 -13.27 19.30 -11.71
N ILE A 704 -12.58 20.12 -12.49
CA ILE A 704 -13.21 21.29 -13.13
C ILE A 704 -14.00 20.82 -14.35
N SER A 705 -15.33 20.94 -14.33
CA SER A 705 -16.17 20.65 -15.50
C SER A 705 -16.13 21.76 -16.54
N GLN A 706 -16.08 23.02 -16.08
CA GLN A 706 -16.11 24.17 -16.99
C GLN A 706 -15.40 25.38 -16.39
N VAL A 707 -14.66 26.13 -17.20
CA VAL A 707 -14.15 27.46 -16.84
C VAL A 707 -14.81 28.53 -17.71
N ARG A 708 -15.32 29.60 -17.07
CA ARG A 708 -15.90 30.76 -17.77
C ARG A 708 -15.48 32.08 -17.13
N THR A 709 -15.42 33.14 -17.93
CA THR A 709 -15.21 34.51 -17.45
C THR A 709 -16.52 35.25 -17.42
N ILE A 710 -16.81 35.97 -16.33
CA ILE A 710 -17.97 36.86 -16.21
C ILE A 710 -17.51 38.30 -16.00
N PRO A 711 -18.21 39.29 -16.60
CA PRO A 711 -17.88 40.70 -16.43
C PRO A 711 -18.26 41.22 -15.03
N ALA A 712 -17.77 42.41 -14.69
CA ALA A 712 -18.22 43.14 -13.50
C ALA A 712 -19.73 43.44 -13.59
N GLY A 713 -20.46 43.26 -12.49
CA GLY A 713 -21.90 43.47 -12.40
C GLY A 713 -22.75 42.20 -12.63
N ASP A 714 -22.17 41.13 -13.15
CA ASP A 714 -22.85 39.84 -13.32
C ASP A 714 -22.85 38.99 -12.04
N SER A 715 -23.69 37.95 -12.03
CA SER A 715 -23.94 37.14 -10.83
C SER A 715 -23.77 35.64 -11.06
N VAL A 716 -23.49 34.88 -10.00
CA VAL A 716 -23.34 33.41 -10.06
C VAL A 716 -24.37 32.69 -9.19
N GLY A 717 -25.01 31.67 -9.76
CA GLY A 717 -25.85 30.71 -9.05
C GLY A 717 -27.22 31.23 -8.58
N TYR A 718 -27.94 30.40 -7.83
CA TYR A 718 -29.29 30.71 -7.36
C TYR A 718 -29.34 31.94 -6.47
N GLY A 719 -30.39 32.75 -6.68
CA GLY A 719 -30.65 33.96 -5.90
C GLY A 719 -29.63 35.08 -6.12
N ARG A 720 -28.73 34.95 -7.12
CA ARG A 720 -27.70 35.94 -7.44
C ARG A 720 -26.87 36.35 -6.21
N ARG A 721 -26.59 35.38 -5.32
CA ARG A 721 -25.96 35.65 -4.02
C ARG A 721 -24.53 36.15 -4.11
N PHE A 722 -23.84 35.81 -5.20
CA PHE A 722 -22.56 36.39 -5.56
C PHE A 722 -22.74 37.34 -6.74
N MET A 723 -22.17 38.54 -6.59
CA MET A 723 -22.10 39.59 -7.61
C MET A 723 -20.63 39.89 -7.87
N ALA A 724 -20.19 39.83 -9.12
CA ALA A 724 -18.82 40.09 -9.50
C ALA A 724 -18.54 41.61 -9.47
N GLU A 725 -17.60 42.06 -8.66
CA GLU A 725 -17.19 43.49 -8.61
C GLU A 725 -16.25 43.87 -9.76
N LYS A 726 -15.59 42.87 -10.34
CA LYS A 726 -14.65 42.98 -11.47
C LYS A 726 -14.77 41.76 -12.37
N GLU A 727 -14.10 41.80 -13.52
CA GLU A 727 -13.98 40.60 -14.36
C GLU A 727 -13.43 39.43 -13.53
N THR A 728 -14.17 38.32 -13.52
CA THR A 728 -13.92 37.19 -12.63
C THR A 728 -13.98 35.88 -13.41
N LYS A 729 -12.97 35.02 -13.26
CA LYS A 729 -13.00 33.66 -13.79
C LYS A 729 -13.65 32.72 -12.78
N ILE A 730 -14.62 31.95 -13.24
CA ILE A 730 -15.41 31.00 -12.46
C ILE A 730 -15.19 29.59 -13.02
N ALA A 731 -14.84 28.67 -12.13
CA ALA A 731 -14.82 27.24 -12.43
C ALA A 731 -16.06 26.56 -11.83
N THR A 732 -16.70 25.69 -12.60
CA THR A 732 -17.80 24.83 -12.16
C THR A 732 -17.27 23.44 -11.82
N ILE A 733 -17.71 22.89 -10.70
CA ILE A 733 -17.29 21.59 -10.16
C ILE A 733 -18.54 20.71 -10.01
N PRO A 734 -18.52 19.45 -10.48
CA PRO A 734 -19.67 18.53 -10.48
C PRO A 734 -19.84 17.86 -9.12
N ILE A 735 -20.04 18.69 -8.09
CA ILE A 735 -20.41 18.25 -6.75
C ILE A 735 -21.31 19.27 -6.06
N GLY A 736 -22.41 18.82 -5.48
CA GLY A 736 -23.39 19.69 -4.83
C GLY A 736 -23.93 19.15 -3.51
N TYR A 737 -25.07 19.70 -3.08
CA TYR A 737 -25.67 19.30 -1.82
C TYR A 737 -26.31 17.90 -1.86
N ALA A 738 -26.62 17.37 -3.05
CA ALA A 738 -27.07 15.98 -3.20
C ALA A 738 -25.93 14.97 -2.93
N ASP A 739 -24.69 15.43 -3.02
CA ASP A 739 -23.48 14.64 -2.76
C ASP A 739 -22.97 14.78 -1.32
N GLY A 740 -23.57 15.68 -0.54
CA GLY A 740 -23.25 15.90 0.88
C GLY A 740 -22.64 17.24 1.22
N ILE A 741 -22.49 18.16 0.26
CA ILE A 741 -21.91 19.50 0.51
C ILE A 741 -22.97 20.47 1.03
N ALA A 742 -22.80 20.94 2.27
CA ALA A 742 -23.76 21.86 2.89
C ALA A 742 -23.89 23.17 2.10
N ARG A 743 -25.14 23.62 1.86
CA ARG A 743 -25.39 24.91 1.17
C ARG A 743 -24.76 26.12 1.85
N LEU A 744 -24.59 26.05 3.18
CA LEU A 744 -23.95 27.09 3.98
C LEU A 744 -22.44 27.21 3.72
N TRP A 745 -21.82 26.22 3.07
CA TRP A 745 -20.40 26.26 2.68
C TRP A 745 -20.13 27.21 1.50
N GLY A 746 -21.17 27.54 0.73
CA GLY A 746 -21.06 28.44 -0.41
C GLY A 746 -20.94 29.91 -0.02
N ASN A 747 -20.96 30.75 -1.05
CA ASN A 747 -21.03 32.21 -0.94
C ASN A 747 -19.93 32.82 -0.07
N GLU A 748 -18.69 32.43 -0.39
CA GLU A 748 -17.42 32.87 0.18
C GLU A 748 -17.18 32.48 1.64
N VAL A 749 -18.07 31.67 2.25
CA VAL A 749 -17.85 31.06 3.56
C VAL A 749 -16.74 30.00 3.47
N GLY A 750 -16.80 29.17 2.43
CA GLY A 750 -15.88 28.07 2.20
C GLY A 750 -15.00 28.23 0.96
N PHE A 751 -14.08 27.28 0.81
CA PHE A 751 -13.19 27.17 -0.34
C PHE A 751 -12.96 25.71 -0.71
N VAL A 752 -12.44 25.50 -1.91
CA VAL A 752 -11.84 24.25 -2.39
C VAL A 752 -10.37 24.51 -2.73
N THR A 753 -9.56 23.48 -2.86
CA THR A 753 -8.14 23.61 -3.23
C THR A 753 -7.91 23.15 -4.67
N ILE A 754 -7.31 24.01 -5.48
CA ILE A 754 -6.96 23.77 -6.89
C ILE A 754 -5.49 24.17 -7.06
N LYS A 755 -4.64 23.25 -7.55
CA LYS A 755 -3.18 23.46 -7.69
C LYS A 755 -2.54 24.10 -6.45
N ASN A 756 -2.85 23.56 -5.27
CA ASN A 756 -2.38 24.04 -3.96
C ASN A 756 -2.78 25.49 -3.61
N GLN A 757 -3.78 26.06 -4.28
CA GLN A 757 -4.32 27.39 -4.02
C GLN A 757 -5.78 27.33 -3.61
N LYS A 758 -6.19 28.22 -2.69
CA LYS A 758 -7.57 28.31 -2.20
C LYS A 758 -8.46 29.01 -3.23
N ALA A 759 -9.45 28.30 -3.77
CA ALA A 759 -10.50 28.84 -4.62
C ALA A 759 -11.79 28.98 -3.82
N LYS A 760 -12.21 30.23 -3.53
CA LYS A 760 -13.43 30.48 -2.76
C LYS A 760 -14.68 30.02 -3.52
N ILE A 761 -15.61 29.39 -2.82
CA ILE A 761 -16.90 28.98 -3.40
C ILE A 761 -17.78 30.21 -3.54
N VAL A 762 -18.24 30.52 -4.75
CA VAL A 762 -19.09 31.68 -5.05
C VAL A 762 -20.54 31.26 -5.27
N GLY A 763 -21.48 32.10 -4.83
CA GLY A 763 -22.90 31.83 -4.91
C GLY A 763 -23.35 30.67 -4.03
N SER A 764 -24.59 30.20 -4.22
CA SER A 764 -25.08 29.03 -3.49
C SER A 764 -24.49 27.73 -4.05
N VAL A 765 -24.20 26.75 -3.18
CA VAL A 765 -24.05 25.35 -3.61
C VAL A 765 -25.38 24.88 -4.21
N CYS A 766 -25.33 24.33 -5.42
CA CYS A 766 -26.46 23.78 -6.17
C CYS A 766 -26.64 22.28 -5.88
N MET A 767 -27.64 21.64 -6.50
CA MET A 767 -27.96 20.23 -6.25
C MET A 767 -26.78 19.32 -6.57
N ASP A 768 -26.22 19.47 -7.78
CA ASP A 768 -25.18 18.59 -8.32
C ASP A 768 -23.87 19.34 -8.63
N MET A 769 -23.81 20.65 -8.34
CA MET A 769 -22.67 21.50 -8.72
C MET A 769 -22.38 22.60 -7.71
N LEU A 770 -21.14 23.06 -7.71
CA LEU A 770 -20.72 24.29 -7.05
C LEU A 770 -19.78 25.09 -7.96
N MET A 771 -19.69 26.39 -7.70
CA MET A 771 -18.87 27.31 -8.50
C MET A 771 -17.82 27.96 -7.62
N VAL A 772 -16.61 28.13 -8.14
CA VAL A 772 -15.49 28.70 -7.40
C VAL A 772 -14.78 29.78 -8.20
N ASN A 773 -14.29 30.80 -7.51
CA ASN A 773 -13.50 31.87 -8.12
C ASN A 773 -12.06 31.40 -8.34
N VAL A 774 -11.65 31.38 -9.61
CA VAL A 774 -10.32 30.95 -10.07
C VAL A 774 -9.57 32.07 -10.80
N THR A 775 -9.93 33.33 -10.57
CA THR A 775 -9.34 34.49 -11.28
C THR A 775 -7.82 34.54 -11.18
N ASN A 776 -7.26 34.14 -10.03
CA ASN A 776 -5.82 34.15 -9.77
C ASN A 776 -5.19 32.74 -9.82
N ILE A 777 -5.92 31.74 -10.30
CA ILE A 777 -5.47 30.35 -10.33
C ILE A 777 -5.40 29.95 -11.80
N ASP A 778 -4.20 29.58 -12.27
CA ASP A 778 -4.01 29.07 -13.63
C ASP A 778 -4.51 27.63 -13.71
N CYS A 779 -5.78 27.41 -14.08
CA CYS A 779 -6.41 26.09 -14.17
C CYS A 779 -7.25 25.94 -15.45
N LYS A 780 -7.46 24.69 -15.85
CA LYS A 780 -8.25 24.29 -17.02
C LYS A 780 -9.27 23.20 -16.67
N GLU A 781 -10.22 22.97 -17.58
CA GLU A 781 -11.18 21.86 -17.48
C GLU A 781 -10.42 20.53 -17.36
N GLY A 782 -10.92 19.65 -16.48
CA GLY A 782 -10.27 18.40 -16.10
C GLY A 782 -9.23 18.50 -14.98
N ASP A 783 -8.78 19.71 -14.59
CA ASP A 783 -7.86 19.84 -13.46
C ASP A 783 -8.53 19.35 -12.15
N SER A 784 -7.77 18.65 -11.31
CA SER A 784 -8.22 18.10 -10.04
C SER A 784 -8.56 19.20 -9.02
N VAL A 785 -9.60 18.96 -8.24
CA VAL A 785 -10.07 19.84 -7.16
C VAL A 785 -10.25 19.03 -5.88
N ILE A 786 -9.69 19.52 -4.77
CA ILE A 786 -9.91 18.94 -3.44
C ILE A 786 -11.01 19.72 -2.74
N ILE A 787 -12.09 19.03 -2.40
CA ILE A 787 -13.24 19.59 -1.68
C ILE A 787 -12.99 19.59 -0.18
N PHE A 788 -12.46 18.48 0.35
CA PHE A 788 -11.85 18.38 1.68
C PHE A 788 -10.79 17.28 1.73
N GLY A 789 -9.87 17.39 2.69
CA GLY A 789 -8.78 16.47 2.94
C GLY A 789 -7.75 17.15 3.83
N GLU A 790 -6.52 17.29 3.35
CA GLU A 790 -5.51 18.12 4.03
C GLU A 790 -5.83 19.62 3.98
N SER A 791 -6.46 20.09 2.90
CA SER A 791 -6.93 21.46 2.80
C SER A 791 -8.10 21.61 1.82
N PRO A 792 -9.27 22.12 2.26
CA PRO A 792 -9.64 22.35 3.65
C PRO A 792 -9.77 21.04 4.44
N THR A 793 -9.55 21.09 5.75
CA THR A 793 -9.82 19.94 6.63
C THR A 793 -11.30 19.86 7.01
N VAL A 794 -11.77 18.65 7.36
CA VAL A 794 -13.14 18.46 7.88
C VAL A 794 -13.41 19.26 9.16
N ILE A 795 -12.38 19.54 9.96
CA ILE A 795 -12.46 20.36 11.17
C ILE A 795 -12.69 21.83 10.82
N GLU A 796 -11.95 22.37 9.84
CA GLU A 796 -12.14 23.73 9.34
C GLU A 796 -13.54 23.91 8.75
N MET A 797 -14.01 22.94 7.96
CA MET A 797 -15.36 22.94 7.41
C MET A 797 -16.42 22.93 8.51
N ALA A 798 -16.30 22.02 9.48
CA ALA A 798 -17.25 21.91 10.58
C ALA A 798 -17.32 23.21 11.40
N ALA A 799 -16.17 23.82 11.70
CA ALA A 799 -16.10 25.08 12.45
C ALA A 799 -16.81 26.23 11.74
N ALA A 800 -16.56 26.41 10.44
CA ALA A 800 -17.20 27.46 9.65
C ALA A 800 -18.70 27.21 9.41
N LEU A 801 -19.12 25.94 9.36
CA LEU A 801 -20.53 25.54 9.27
C LEU A 801 -21.26 25.54 10.63
N LYS A 802 -20.55 25.77 11.74
CA LYS A 802 -21.06 25.68 13.12
C LYS A 802 -21.68 24.31 13.44
N THR A 803 -20.99 23.26 13.00
CA THR A 803 -21.35 21.86 13.26
C THR A 803 -20.13 21.07 13.75
N ILE A 804 -20.23 19.74 13.78
CA ILE A 804 -19.20 18.79 14.18
C ILE A 804 -18.66 18.01 12.97
N PRO A 805 -17.40 17.55 12.99
CA PRO A 805 -16.81 16.78 11.88
C PRO A 805 -17.58 15.51 11.51
N TYR A 806 -18.29 14.89 12.47
CA TYR A 806 -19.17 13.75 12.19
C TYR A 806 -20.22 14.07 11.11
N GLU A 807 -20.88 15.24 11.19
CA GLU A 807 -21.90 15.61 10.20
C GLU A 807 -21.29 15.74 8.80
N ILE A 808 -20.10 16.34 8.69
CA ILE A 808 -19.41 16.52 7.40
C ILE A 808 -19.08 15.16 6.77
N MET A 809 -18.55 14.22 7.54
CA MET A 809 -18.16 12.91 7.01
C MET A 809 -19.39 12.04 6.67
N THR A 810 -20.41 12.07 7.52
CA THR A 810 -21.62 11.24 7.30
C THR A 810 -22.56 11.80 6.23
N SER A 811 -22.47 13.09 5.89
CA SER A 811 -23.31 13.69 4.85
C SER A 811 -22.94 13.23 3.44
N ILE A 812 -21.73 12.68 3.25
CA ILE A 812 -21.26 12.27 1.93
C ILE A 812 -22.08 11.12 1.38
N SER A 813 -22.79 11.41 0.31
CA SER A 813 -23.77 10.52 -0.31
C SER A 813 -23.14 9.20 -0.76
N GLN A 814 -23.95 8.14 -0.82
CA GLN A 814 -23.54 6.88 -1.44
C GLN A 814 -23.35 7.00 -2.96
N ARG A 815 -23.82 8.09 -3.58
CA ARG A 815 -23.55 8.43 -4.99
C ARG A 815 -22.08 8.73 -5.26
N VAL A 816 -21.36 9.25 -4.26
CA VAL A 816 -19.93 9.51 -4.36
C VAL A 816 -19.19 8.18 -4.27
N LYS A 817 -18.42 7.87 -5.31
CA LYS A 817 -17.63 6.65 -5.34
C LYS A 817 -16.51 6.72 -4.31
N ARG A 818 -16.31 5.61 -3.59
CA ARG A 818 -15.25 5.46 -2.59
C ARG A 818 -14.10 4.65 -3.17
N VAL A 819 -12.89 5.15 -3.04
CA VAL A 819 -11.68 4.51 -3.56
C VAL A 819 -10.72 4.29 -2.40
N PHE A 820 -10.43 3.02 -2.10
CA PHE A 820 -9.53 2.64 -1.01
C PHE A 820 -8.14 2.39 -1.57
N PHE A 821 -7.12 2.98 -0.94
CA PHE A 821 -5.73 2.82 -1.35
C PHE A 821 -4.82 2.67 -0.12
N ARG A 822 -3.60 2.20 -0.36
CA ARG A 822 -2.52 2.09 0.63
C ARG A 822 -1.32 2.85 0.11
#